data_AF-F4RGT3-F1
#
_entry.id   AF-F4RGT3-F1
#
_cell.length_a   1.000
_cell.length_b   1.000
_cell.length_c   1.000
_cell.angle_alpha   90.00
_cell.angle_beta   90.00
_cell.angle_gamma   90.00
#
_symmetry.space_group_name_H-M   'P 1'
#
loop_
_entity.id
_entity.type
_entity.pdbx_description
1 polymer ?
#
loop_
_entity_poly.entity_id
_entity_poly.type
_entity_poly.pdbx_seq_one_letter_code
_entity_poly.pdbx_strand_id
1 'polypeptide(L)'
;MRRSIHINSFRPPSNLRHGFNPAIRPFFTRPSPPTPITTRLMNFSKITGLLIALLGSSVYLSDTRAGLHSWIGVPLIKALASQDPEESHKLAIRLLKFIGAHHLIQDRGVDGDQLAVELWGNKFSNPIGIAAGFDKNADAIDGLFDIGFGYVEVGSVTPEPQAGNPKPRMFRLPSTNSVINRYGFNSEGHLTVLTKLRSRLLEYLEQHRYLAPTVLLNNYAQAQPIRSLTTPLSAETLTSVYPLPQILETEVVPLDDRLCALVDDLDLPRSLRDGKVLGVNLGKNKWSAPDSIEDFTIGIQRFGPLADVLVVNVSSPNTPGLRSLQSKSIFQQLLFEIVKSRDGLASTKEGKKVRPALLVKVAPDLSYQELVDVGEAAREAGIDGIIVSNTTIARPPQAGSDLSVNEVGGLSGPPLKPLAIRALSTIYTTTEGKVPLIGCGGISNGQDAIDFAKAGASLVQLYTSLTYEGIGLPRKIKDEVKELLNGKHWNEIIGVDAKQEDVIERGVEDAKERLSFIEQRLKAYVERSQKPTEKTQETSVSKARFAVPRSTSGSSGTVTGITSQNSSSSPSSNSLTTSTETKIPLKSSTSSLSTSTIPLSTIPPQKIEDSEKQKEEKSVGILADWKMKREKEIKNGDCKRVV
;
A
#
# COMPACT_ATOMS: atom_id res chain seq x y z
N MET A 1 -87.03 67.60 -18.06
CA MET A 1 -86.92 67.19 -16.64
C MET A 1 -85.50 67.46 -16.15
N ARG A 2 -85.38 68.34 -15.14
CA ARG A 2 -84.35 68.50 -14.10
C ARG A 2 -82.86 68.15 -14.35
N ARG A 3 -82.04 69.22 -14.16
CA ARG A 3 -80.80 69.32 -13.33
C ARG A 3 -79.52 68.60 -13.83
N SER A 4 -78.29 69.13 -13.72
CA SER A 4 -77.73 70.35 -13.14
C SER A 4 -76.32 70.63 -13.71
N ILE A 5 -76.04 71.89 -14.02
CA ILE A 5 -74.88 72.74 -13.69
C ILE A 5 -73.55 72.04 -13.32
N HIS A 6 -72.47 72.33 -14.07
CA HIS A 6 -71.33 73.10 -13.55
C HIS A 6 -70.43 73.67 -14.66
N ILE A 7 -70.27 74.99 -14.62
CA ILE A 7 -69.50 75.85 -15.52
C ILE A 7 -68.04 75.87 -15.04
N ASN A 8 -67.12 75.44 -15.91
CA ASN A 8 -65.69 75.69 -15.76
C ASN A 8 -65.41 77.18 -15.99
N SER A 9 -64.95 77.87 -14.95
CA SER A 9 -64.55 79.27 -15.04
C SER A 9 -63.23 79.51 -14.29
N PHE A 10 -62.31 80.15 -15.02
CA PHE A 10 -61.23 81.02 -14.56
C PHE A 10 -60.03 80.44 -13.78
N ARG A 11 -58.86 80.48 -14.45
CA ARG A 11 -57.55 80.81 -13.86
C ARG A 11 -57.27 82.30 -14.09
N PRO A 12 -56.73 83.02 -13.10
CA PRO A 12 -55.37 83.60 -13.25
C PRO A 12 -54.53 83.44 -11.96
N PRO A 13 -53.23 83.80 -11.97
CA PRO A 13 -52.17 83.05 -11.28
C PRO A 13 -51.96 83.50 -9.82
N SER A 14 -51.79 82.54 -8.92
CA SER A 14 -51.32 82.80 -7.55
C SER A 14 -49.83 82.43 -7.42
N ASN A 15 -49.02 83.48 -7.32
CA ASN A 15 -47.78 83.58 -6.55
C ASN A 15 -46.86 82.34 -6.48
N LEU A 16 -45.84 82.34 -7.35
CA LEU A 16 -44.55 81.70 -7.13
C LEU A 16 -43.93 82.22 -5.82
N ARG A 17 -44.25 81.58 -4.69
CA ARG A 17 -43.32 81.52 -3.56
C ARG A 17 -42.42 80.31 -3.78
N HIS A 18 -41.27 80.55 -4.42
CA HIS A 18 -40.12 79.67 -4.27
C HIS A 18 -39.69 79.67 -2.80
N GLY A 19 -40.31 78.80 -2.00
CA GLY A 19 -39.73 78.32 -0.77
C GLY A 19 -38.50 77.49 -1.15
N PHE A 20 -37.36 78.14 -1.34
CA PHE A 20 -36.08 77.50 -1.11
C PHE A 20 -36.10 77.00 0.34
N ASN A 21 -36.44 75.73 0.52
CA ASN A 21 -36.17 75.02 1.74
C ASN A 21 -34.75 74.48 1.55
N PRO A 22 -33.69 75.14 2.07
CA PRO A 22 -32.39 74.50 2.05
C PRO A 22 -32.54 73.27 2.95
N ALA A 23 -32.64 72.09 2.35
CA ALA A 23 -32.45 70.85 3.05
C ALA A 23 -30.98 70.81 3.47
N ILE A 24 -30.64 71.54 4.52
CA ILE A 24 -29.42 71.38 5.29
C ILE A 24 -29.55 69.98 5.88
N ARG A 25 -29.02 68.97 5.18
CA ARG A 25 -28.76 67.68 5.80
C ARG A 25 -27.71 67.96 6.86
N PRO A 26 -28.02 67.83 8.17
CA PRO A 26 -26.99 68.01 9.18
C PRO A 26 -25.95 66.91 8.94
N PHE A 27 -24.71 67.30 8.65
CA PHE A 27 -23.55 66.41 8.60
C PHE A 27 -23.22 65.77 9.97
N PHE A 28 -24.00 66.09 11.00
CA PHE A 28 -23.96 65.49 12.33
C PHE A 28 -25.14 64.54 12.49
N THR A 29 -24.85 63.23 12.46
CA THR A 29 -25.75 62.21 12.98
C THR A 29 -26.04 62.54 14.45
N ARG A 30 -27.32 62.65 14.84
CA ARG A 30 -27.67 62.67 16.26
C ARG A 30 -27.09 61.39 16.88
N PRO A 31 -26.38 61.45 18.03
CA PRO A 31 -25.94 60.24 18.71
C PRO A 31 -27.18 59.37 18.94
N SER A 32 -27.12 58.11 18.50
CA SER A 32 -28.19 57.16 18.75
C SER A 32 -28.50 57.13 20.24
N PRO A 33 -29.78 57.07 20.66
CA PRO A 33 -30.11 56.98 22.08
C PRO A 33 -29.35 55.80 22.70
N PRO A 34 -28.79 55.95 23.91
CA PRO A 34 -28.03 54.88 24.54
C PRO A 34 -28.93 53.64 24.63
N THR A 35 -28.45 52.52 24.08
CA THR A 35 -29.16 51.25 24.14
C THR A 35 -29.54 50.95 25.60
N PRO A 36 -30.81 50.58 25.87
CA PRO A 36 -31.24 50.25 27.23
C PRO A 36 -30.34 49.21 27.87
N ILE A 37 -30.09 49.34 29.18
CA ILE A 37 -29.25 48.40 29.94
C ILE A 37 -29.73 46.96 29.77
N THR A 38 -31.05 46.75 29.71
CA THR A 38 -31.68 45.44 29.44
C THR A 38 -31.30 44.87 28.06
N THR A 39 -31.27 45.71 27.01
CA THR A 39 -30.83 45.31 25.66
C THR A 39 -29.34 44.99 25.64
N ARG A 40 -28.51 45.77 26.35
CA ARG A 40 -27.07 45.50 26.48
C ARG A 40 -26.81 44.18 27.20
N LEU A 41 -27.50 43.92 28.31
CA LEU A 41 -27.42 42.66 29.05
C LEU A 41 -27.90 41.46 28.21
N MET A 42 -28.99 41.61 27.47
CA MET A 42 -29.47 40.56 26.56
C MET A 42 -28.48 40.28 25.43
N ASN A 43 -27.89 41.32 24.83
CA ASN A 43 -26.87 41.14 23.79
C ASN A 43 -25.60 40.52 24.37
N PHE A 44 -25.16 40.94 25.56
CA PHE A 44 -24.05 40.32 26.27
C PHE A 44 -24.31 38.83 26.52
N SER A 45 -25.50 38.47 26.99
CA SER A 45 -25.90 37.06 27.20
C SER A 45 -25.90 36.27 25.88
N LYS A 46 -26.45 36.82 24.79
CA LYS A 46 -26.45 36.18 23.46
C LYS A 46 -25.03 35.96 22.93
N ILE A 47 -24.17 36.98 23.03
CA ILE A 47 -22.77 36.89 22.59
C ILE A 47 -22.02 35.86 23.45
N THR A 48 -22.21 35.90 24.77
CA THR A 48 -21.60 34.93 25.69
C THR A 48 -22.05 33.50 25.37
N GLY A 49 -23.35 33.30 25.16
CA GLY A 49 -23.90 32.00 24.76
C GLY A 49 -23.34 31.51 23.41
N LEU A 50 -23.20 32.40 22.42
CA LEU A 50 -22.58 32.08 21.14
C LEU A 50 -21.10 31.69 21.31
N LEU A 51 -20.34 32.43 22.10
CA LEU A 51 -18.92 32.12 22.36
C LEU A 51 -18.75 30.78 23.07
N ILE A 52 -19.58 30.48 24.07
CA ILE A 52 -19.58 29.18 24.75
C ILE A 52 -19.92 28.06 23.76
N ALA A 53 -20.94 28.25 22.91
CA ALA A 53 -21.32 27.26 21.90
C ALA A 53 -20.21 27.02 20.87
N LEU A 54 -19.55 28.09 20.39
CA LEU A 54 -18.41 28.00 19.48
C LEU A 54 -17.21 27.29 20.12
N LEU A 55 -16.88 27.63 21.37
CA LEU A 55 -15.80 26.97 22.11
C LEU A 55 -16.12 25.49 22.34
N GLY A 56 -17.32 25.17 22.81
CA GLY A 56 -17.77 23.79 23.02
C GLY A 56 -17.77 22.98 21.72
N SER A 57 -18.22 23.59 20.60
CA SER A 57 -18.16 22.96 19.28
C SER A 57 -16.73 22.73 18.83
N SER A 58 -15.84 23.71 19.04
CA SER A 58 -14.42 23.59 18.70
C SER A 58 -13.76 22.46 19.49
N VAL A 59 -14.00 22.37 20.80
CA VAL A 59 -13.49 21.28 21.65
C VAL A 59 -14.04 19.94 21.19
N TYR A 60 -15.33 19.83 20.91
CA TYR A 60 -15.92 18.60 20.39
C TYR A 60 -15.29 18.19 19.06
N LEU A 61 -15.26 19.09 18.07
CA LEU A 61 -14.78 18.78 16.71
C LEU A 61 -13.28 18.50 16.63
N SER A 62 -12.49 18.97 17.58
CA SER A 62 -11.05 18.69 17.64
C SER A 62 -10.72 17.36 18.33
N ASP A 63 -11.69 16.64 18.87
CA ASP A 63 -11.52 15.27 19.38
C ASP A 63 -11.86 14.26 18.27
N THR A 64 -11.01 13.25 18.06
CA THR A 64 -11.27 12.18 17.07
C THR A 64 -12.53 11.37 17.37
N ARG A 65 -12.98 11.32 18.64
CA ARG A 65 -14.19 10.60 19.06
C ARG A 65 -15.49 11.32 18.67
N ALA A 66 -15.41 12.56 18.19
CA ALA A 66 -16.60 13.25 17.74
C ALA A 66 -17.29 12.48 16.60
N GLY A 67 -18.56 12.12 16.81
CA GLY A 67 -19.34 11.36 15.84
C GLY A 67 -19.43 12.06 14.48
N LEU A 68 -19.27 13.38 14.41
CA LEU A 68 -19.27 14.12 13.14
C LEU A 68 -18.24 13.58 12.14
N HIS A 69 -17.06 13.17 12.62
CA HIS A 69 -15.98 12.69 11.75
C HIS A 69 -16.36 11.39 11.04
N SER A 70 -16.97 10.44 11.75
CA SER A 70 -17.39 9.16 11.20
C SER A 70 -18.72 9.25 10.45
N TRP A 71 -19.72 9.92 11.02
CA TRP A 71 -21.09 9.97 10.47
C TRP A 71 -21.25 10.95 9.32
N ILE A 72 -20.40 11.99 9.22
CA ILE A 72 -20.45 12.97 8.14
C ILE A 72 -19.15 12.97 7.34
N GLY A 73 -17.99 13.05 8.00
CA GLY A 73 -16.69 13.17 7.33
C GLY A 73 -16.42 12.02 6.35
N VAL A 74 -16.56 10.77 6.79
CA VAL A 74 -16.31 9.60 5.93
C VAL A 74 -17.29 9.53 4.75
N PRO A 75 -18.63 9.60 4.94
CA PRO A 75 -19.56 9.65 3.82
C PRO A 75 -19.31 10.80 2.86
N LEU A 76 -18.97 12.00 3.37
CA LEU A 76 -18.69 13.17 2.55
C LEU A 76 -17.44 12.97 1.68
N ILE A 77 -16.34 12.47 2.25
CA ILE A 77 -15.12 12.15 1.49
C ILE A 77 -15.43 11.14 0.39
N LYS A 78 -16.23 10.11 0.71
CA LYS A 78 -16.66 9.10 -0.27
C LYS A 78 -17.55 9.68 -1.36
N ALA A 79 -18.45 10.61 -1.02
CA ALA A 79 -19.35 11.25 -1.98
C ALA A 79 -18.61 12.20 -2.93
N LEU A 80 -17.70 13.02 -2.40
CA LEU A 80 -16.89 13.98 -3.17
C LEU A 80 -15.95 13.32 -4.17
N ALA A 81 -15.57 12.05 -3.92
CA ALA A 81 -14.72 11.26 -4.78
C ALA A 81 -15.33 9.88 -5.04
N SER A 82 -16.61 9.87 -5.42
CA SER A 82 -17.42 8.65 -5.59
C SER A 82 -17.05 7.83 -6.84
N GLN A 83 -16.42 8.45 -7.84
CA GLN A 83 -16.10 7.80 -9.12
C GLN A 83 -14.92 6.81 -9.02
N ASP A 84 -13.93 7.09 -8.16
CA ASP A 84 -12.73 6.25 -7.97
C ASP A 84 -12.38 6.19 -6.48
N PRO A 85 -12.44 5.00 -5.84
CA PRO A 85 -12.04 4.84 -4.44
C PRO A 85 -10.63 5.35 -4.12
N GLU A 86 -9.71 5.33 -5.10
CA GLU A 86 -8.36 5.87 -4.95
C GLU A 86 -8.37 7.39 -4.77
N GLU A 87 -9.28 8.12 -5.41
CA GLU A 87 -9.37 9.57 -5.27
C GLU A 87 -9.92 9.97 -3.90
N SER A 88 -10.87 9.20 -3.32
CA SER A 88 -11.29 9.47 -1.94
C SER A 88 -10.17 9.18 -0.94
N HIS A 89 -9.32 8.18 -1.21
CA HIS A 89 -8.12 7.92 -0.40
C HIS A 89 -7.13 9.08 -0.47
N LYS A 90 -6.84 9.61 -1.67
CA LYS A 90 -5.97 10.79 -1.85
C LYS A 90 -6.52 12.02 -1.14
N LEU A 91 -7.84 12.26 -1.22
CA LEU A 91 -8.48 13.35 -0.49
C LEU A 91 -8.32 13.18 1.02
N ALA A 92 -8.52 11.97 1.55
CA ALA A 92 -8.32 11.68 2.97
C ALA A 92 -6.87 11.97 3.42
N ILE A 93 -5.86 11.57 2.63
CA ILE A 93 -4.45 11.87 2.94
C ILE A 93 -4.17 13.38 2.94
N ARG A 94 -4.70 14.14 1.97
CA ARG A 94 -4.54 15.60 1.95
C ARG A 94 -5.18 16.27 3.17
N LEU A 95 -6.36 15.80 3.58
CA LEU A 95 -7.04 16.29 4.77
C LEU A 95 -6.25 15.94 6.03
N LEU A 96 -5.77 14.69 6.17
CA LEU A 96 -4.93 14.27 7.31
C LEU A 96 -3.62 15.04 7.38
N LYS A 97 -2.97 15.31 6.24
CA LYS A 97 -1.79 16.17 6.16
C LYS A 97 -2.08 17.57 6.69
N PHE A 98 -3.18 18.18 6.25
CA PHE A 98 -3.60 19.50 6.70
C PHE A 98 -3.95 19.52 8.20
N ILE A 99 -4.71 18.52 8.66
CA ILE A 99 -5.09 18.36 10.06
C ILE A 99 -3.84 18.22 10.94
N GLY A 100 -2.88 17.38 10.54
CA GLY A 100 -1.66 17.11 11.28
C GLY A 100 -0.70 18.31 11.31
N ALA A 101 -0.53 19.03 10.18
CA ALA A 101 0.31 20.22 10.11
C ALA A 101 -0.16 21.36 11.04
N HIS A 102 -1.43 21.34 11.43
CA HIS A 102 -2.06 22.36 12.28
C HIS A 102 -2.61 21.80 13.59
N HIS A 103 -2.40 20.51 13.88
CA HIS A 103 -2.89 19.82 15.07
C HIS A 103 -4.39 20.05 15.37
N LEU A 104 -5.22 20.11 14.32
CA LEU A 104 -6.63 20.53 14.43
C LEU A 104 -7.55 19.48 15.06
N ILE A 105 -7.23 18.21 14.85
CA ILE A 105 -8.00 17.07 15.36
C ILE A 105 -7.00 16.09 15.95
N GLN A 106 -7.23 15.70 17.21
CA GLN A 106 -6.34 14.83 17.96
C GLN A 106 -7.14 13.83 18.78
N ASP A 107 -6.56 12.66 19.01
CA ASP A 107 -6.98 11.75 20.05
C ASP A 107 -6.63 12.38 21.40
N ARG A 108 -7.67 12.83 22.13
CA ARG A 108 -7.53 13.39 23.48
C ARG A 108 -7.68 12.34 24.58
N GLY A 109 -7.85 11.07 24.21
CA GLY A 109 -7.83 9.97 25.17
C GLY A 109 -6.42 9.73 25.71
N VAL A 110 -6.36 9.29 26.97
CA VAL A 110 -5.10 8.85 27.59
C VAL A 110 -4.97 7.34 27.40
N ASP A 111 -3.86 6.91 26.84
CA ASP A 111 -3.53 5.48 26.75
C ASP A 111 -3.20 4.94 28.13
N GLY A 112 -3.78 3.79 28.50
CA GLY A 112 -3.51 3.16 29.80
C GLY A 112 -2.24 2.31 29.75
N ASP A 113 -1.53 2.22 30.88
CA ASP A 113 -0.26 1.47 31.00
C ASP A 113 -0.36 -0.01 30.59
N GLN A 114 -1.54 -0.60 30.72
CA GLN A 114 -1.87 -1.94 30.24
C GLN A 114 -1.72 -2.13 28.72
N LEU A 115 -1.75 -1.05 27.94
CA LEU A 115 -1.52 -1.06 26.49
C LEU A 115 -0.05 -0.83 26.12
N ALA A 116 0.78 -0.42 27.07
CA ALA A 116 2.18 -0.11 26.79
C ALA A 116 2.94 -1.36 26.34
N VAL A 117 3.79 -1.19 25.33
CA VAL A 117 4.61 -2.26 24.76
C VAL A 117 6.05 -1.76 24.63
N GLU A 118 7.02 -2.63 24.88
CA GLU A 118 8.44 -2.36 24.63
C GLU A 118 8.96 -3.37 23.61
N LEU A 119 9.41 -2.88 22.46
CA LEU A 119 9.94 -3.70 21.38
C LEU A 119 11.10 -2.98 20.70
N TRP A 120 12.15 -3.73 20.36
CA TRP A 120 13.32 -3.21 19.63
C TRP A 120 14.00 -2.02 20.33
N GLY A 121 13.96 -1.98 21.66
CA GLY A 121 14.47 -0.85 22.46
C GLY A 121 13.60 0.42 22.39
N ASN A 122 12.44 0.35 21.74
CA ASN A 122 11.48 1.44 21.64
C ASN A 122 10.28 1.19 22.56
N LYS A 123 9.76 2.26 23.15
CA LYS A 123 8.52 2.25 23.92
C LYS A 123 7.35 2.66 23.05
N PHE A 124 6.26 1.92 23.14
CA PHE A 124 4.99 2.17 22.48
C PHE A 124 3.95 2.48 23.55
N SER A 125 3.27 3.60 23.39
CA SER A 125 2.12 4.01 24.23
C SER A 125 0.94 3.04 24.11
N ASN A 126 0.78 2.42 22.94
CA ASN A 126 -0.26 1.45 22.65
C ASN A 126 0.16 0.52 21.49
N PRO A 127 -0.45 -0.67 21.33
CA PRO A 127 -0.03 -1.66 20.34
C PRO A 127 -0.67 -1.45 18.95
N ILE A 128 -1.40 -0.35 18.74
CA ILE A 128 -2.22 -0.13 17.54
C ILE A 128 -1.44 0.72 16.54
N GLY A 129 -1.17 0.16 15.37
CA GLY A 129 -0.49 0.84 14.27
C GLY A 129 -1.35 1.00 13.01
N ILE A 130 -0.87 1.80 12.08
CA ILE A 130 -1.39 1.91 10.71
C ILE A 130 -0.45 1.17 9.74
N ALA A 131 -1.01 0.34 8.87
CA ALA A 131 -0.24 -0.45 7.91
C ALA A 131 0.30 0.38 6.73
N ALA A 132 1.40 -0.09 6.13
CA ALA A 132 1.86 0.41 4.84
C ALA A 132 0.76 0.36 3.76
N GLY A 133 0.90 1.28 2.82
CA GLY A 133 0.01 1.51 1.70
C GLY A 133 -1.00 2.62 1.96
N PHE A 134 -1.27 2.95 3.24
CA PHE A 134 -2.15 4.06 3.60
C PHE A 134 -1.47 5.41 3.27
N ASP A 135 -0.34 5.71 3.91
CA ASP A 135 0.50 6.86 3.57
C ASP A 135 1.77 6.42 2.82
N LYS A 136 1.64 6.27 1.50
CA LYS A 136 2.73 5.76 0.64
C LYS A 136 3.93 6.69 0.57
N ASN A 137 3.71 8.00 0.69
CA ASN A 137 4.71 9.02 0.36
C ASN A 137 5.08 9.89 1.57
N ALA A 138 4.81 9.42 2.80
CA ALA A 138 5.11 10.14 4.04
C ALA A 138 4.48 11.55 4.12
N ASP A 139 3.24 11.70 3.65
CA ASP A 139 2.53 12.97 3.59
C ASP A 139 1.73 13.29 4.86
N ALA A 140 1.32 12.28 5.63
CA ALA A 140 0.35 12.40 6.71
C ALA A 140 0.83 11.80 8.04
N ILE A 141 2.14 11.60 8.22
CA ILE A 141 2.74 11.00 9.42
C ILE A 141 2.21 11.64 10.71
N ASP A 142 2.28 12.96 10.82
CA ASP A 142 1.84 13.67 12.04
C ASP A 142 0.34 13.58 12.27
N GLY A 143 -0.45 13.67 11.20
CA GLY A 143 -1.90 13.48 11.29
C GLY A 143 -2.26 12.06 11.74
N LEU A 144 -1.50 11.05 11.32
CA LEU A 144 -1.71 9.66 11.73
C LEU A 144 -1.34 9.45 13.21
N PHE A 145 -0.25 10.05 13.69
CA PHE A 145 0.05 10.03 15.12
C PHE A 145 -0.97 10.82 15.95
N ASP A 146 -1.44 11.98 15.45
CA ASP A 146 -2.44 12.81 16.10
C ASP A 146 -3.75 12.05 16.33
N ILE A 147 -4.17 11.20 15.39
CA ILE A 147 -5.42 10.43 15.54
C ILE A 147 -5.30 9.17 16.42
N GLY A 148 -4.14 8.96 17.05
CA GLY A 148 -3.99 8.04 18.19
C GLY A 148 -3.18 6.77 17.93
N PHE A 149 -2.63 6.58 16.73
CA PHE A 149 -1.77 5.43 16.41
C PHE A 149 -0.47 5.45 17.23
N GLY A 150 -0.04 4.29 17.74
CA GLY A 150 1.26 4.07 18.40
C GLY A 150 2.40 3.81 17.40
N TYR A 151 2.07 3.24 16.24
CA TYR A 151 3.02 2.90 15.18
C TYR A 151 2.49 3.39 13.82
N VAL A 152 3.31 4.11 13.05
CA VAL A 152 2.96 4.56 11.70
C VAL A 152 3.93 3.97 10.70
N GLU A 153 3.43 3.16 9.76
CA GLU A 153 4.22 2.59 8.67
C GLU A 153 3.91 3.27 7.34
N VAL A 154 4.87 4.04 6.81
CA VAL A 154 4.77 4.65 5.47
C VAL A 154 5.23 3.72 4.37
N GLY A 155 4.94 4.03 3.11
CA GLY A 155 5.36 3.24 1.94
C GLY A 155 4.29 2.23 1.49
N SER A 156 4.61 1.16 0.76
CA SER A 156 5.95 0.78 0.29
C SER A 156 6.53 1.79 -0.69
N VAL A 157 7.77 2.23 -0.43
CA VAL A 157 8.51 3.15 -1.30
C VAL A 157 9.51 2.37 -2.15
N THR A 158 9.56 2.64 -3.44
CA THR A 158 10.51 2.02 -4.39
C THR A 158 11.71 2.94 -4.62
N PRO A 159 12.90 2.42 -4.98
CA PRO A 159 14.08 3.26 -5.27
C PRO A 159 13.77 4.40 -6.22
N GLU A 160 13.24 4.05 -7.38
CA GLU A 160 12.83 4.98 -8.42
C GLU A 160 11.31 5.23 -8.36
N PRO A 161 10.84 6.43 -8.77
CA PRO A 161 9.42 6.72 -8.88
C PRO A 161 8.72 5.80 -9.87
N GLN A 162 7.50 5.36 -9.55
CA GLN A 162 6.68 4.59 -10.49
C GLN A 162 5.19 4.86 -10.28
N ALA A 163 4.43 4.94 -11.39
CA ALA A 163 3.01 5.24 -11.34
C ALA A 163 2.15 4.10 -10.75
N GLY A 164 2.66 2.87 -10.75
CA GLY A 164 1.93 1.63 -10.43
C GLY A 164 1.14 1.08 -11.62
N ASN A 165 0.22 0.15 -11.38
CA ASN A 165 -0.61 -0.45 -12.43
C ASN A 165 -1.72 0.51 -12.90
N PRO A 166 -2.30 0.29 -14.10
CA PRO A 166 -3.37 1.13 -14.66
C PRO A 166 -4.62 1.20 -13.76
N LYS A 167 -5.32 2.34 -13.82
CA LYS A 167 -6.60 2.56 -13.14
C LYS A 167 -7.79 2.04 -13.97
N PRO A 168 -8.94 1.70 -13.35
CA PRO A 168 -9.18 1.63 -11.90
C PRO A 168 -8.47 0.42 -11.27
N ARG A 169 -7.98 0.61 -10.03
CA ARG A 169 -7.13 -0.36 -9.33
C ARG A 169 -7.42 -0.50 -7.84
N MET A 170 -8.49 0.12 -7.36
CA MET A 170 -9.01 -0.03 -6.00
C MET A 170 -10.52 -0.17 -6.08
N PHE A 171 -11.04 -1.21 -5.43
CA PHE A 171 -12.45 -1.58 -5.46
C PHE A 171 -12.92 -1.78 -4.03
N ARG A 172 -14.00 -1.10 -3.64
CA ARG A 172 -14.64 -1.32 -2.34
C ARG A 172 -15.66 -2.43 -2.48
N LEU A 173 -15.78 -3.24 -1.43
CA LEU A 173 -16.78 -4.28 -1.26
C LEU A 173 -17.59 -3.89 -0.02
N PRO A 174 -18.63 -3.04 -0.16
CA PRO A 174 -19.36 -2.50 0.98
C PRO A 174 -20.11 -3.57 1.76
N SER A 175 -20.54 -4.66 1.12
CA SER A 175 -21.29 -5.73 1.79
C SER A 175 -20.48 -6.41 2.90
N THR A 176 -19.16 -6.38 2.80
CA THR A 176 -18.22 -7.04 3.72
C THR A 176 -17.18 -6.09 4.29
N ASN A 177 -17.35 -4.77 4.15
CA ASN A 177 -16.38 -3.74 4.57
C ASN A 177 -14.93 -4.05 4.12
N SER A 178 -14.79 -4.47 2.86
CA SER A 178 -13.55 -5.01 2.31
C SER A 178 -13.06 -4.22 1.10
N VAL A 179 -11.78 -4.38 0.75
CA VAL A 179 -11.18 -3.71 -0.41
C VAL A 179 -10.35 -4.70 -1.21
N ILE A 180 -10.52 -4.70 -2.53
CA ILE A 180 -9.59 -5.30 -3.48
C ILE A 180 -8.75 -4.21 -4.11
N ASN A 181 -7.43 -4.40 -4.18
CA ASN A 181 -6.57 -3.47 -4.89
C ASN A 181 -5.49 -4.16 -5.73
N ARG A 182 -5.09 -3.47 -6.80
CA ARG A 182 -4.00 -3.87 -7.69
C ARG A 182 -3.00 -2.75 -7.94
N TYR A 183 -2.60 -2.01 -6.89
CA TYR A 183 -1.77 -0.81 -7.04
C TYR A 183 -0.43 -1.04 -7.77
N GLY A 184 0.30 -2.11 -7.44
CA GLY A 184 1.63 -2.36 -8.00
C GLY A 184 2.68 -1.32 -7.58
N PHE A 185 2.78 -1.03 -6.27
CA PHE A 185 3.73 -0.07 -5.69
C PHE A 185 3.81 1.28 -6.40
N ASN A 186 2.68 1.97 -6.60
CA ASN A 186 2.74 3.39 -6.95
C ASN A 186 3.50 4.18 -5.87
N SER A 187 4.56 4.89 -6.26
CA SER A 187 5.51 5.55 -5.36
C SER A 187 6.16 6.77 -6.04
N GLU A 188 6.44 7.81 -5.26
CA GLU A 188 7.21 8.99 -5.68
C GLU A 188 8.74 8.77 -5.64
N GLY A 189 9.20 7.56 -5.30
CA GLY A 189 10.62 7.21 -5.22
C GLY A 189 11.24 7.53 -3.86
N HIS A 190 12.42 6.94 -3.58
CA HIS A 190 13.10 7.13 -2.29
C HIS A 190 13.47 8.59 -2.04
N LEU A 191 14.00 9.29 -3.05
CA LEU A 191 14.50 10.66 -2.91
C LEU A 191 13.42 11.64 -2.43
N THR A 192 12.20 11.49 -2.93
CA THR A 192 11.06 12.32 -2.54
C THR A 192 10.69 12.09 -1.07
N VAL A 193 10.59 10.82 -0.66
CA VAL A 193 10.24 10.46 0.72
C VAL A 193 11.36 10.86 1.69
N LEU A 194 12.63 10.66 1.33
CA LEU A 194 13.78 11.13 2.12
C LEU A 194 13.71 12.64 2.35
N THR A 195 13.40 13.42 1.31
CA THR A 195 13.29 14.87 1.43
C THR A 195 12.19 15.28 2.42
N LYS A 196 11.03 14.59 2.39
CA LYS A 196 9.93 14.84 3.34
C LYS A 196 10.32 14.47 4.78
N LEU A 197 10.95 13.31 5.00
CA LEU A 197 11.41 12.89 6.33
C LEU A 197 12.49 13.82 6.90
N ARG A 198 13.45 14.24 6.07
CA ARG A 198 14.47 15.24 6.45
C ARG A 198 13.83 16.56 6.83
N SER A 199 12.92 17.07 6.01
CA SER A 199 12.23 18.34 6.28
C SER A 199 11.48 18.27 7.61
N ARG A 200 10.75 17.17 7.85
CA ARG A 200 10.05 16.94 9.10
C ARG A 200 10.98 16.94 10.33
N LEU A 201 12.13 16.25 10.26
CA LEU A 201 13.13 16.25 11.33
C LEU A 201 13.69 17.65 11.58
N LEU A 202 14.01 18.38 10.51
CA LEU A 202 14.60 19.71 10.61
C LEU A 202 13.62 20.74 11.17
N GLU A 203 12.36 20.71 10.74
CA GLU A 203 11.28 21.53 11.30
C GLU A 203 11.11 21.26 12.80
N TYR A 204 11.18 19.99 13.21
CA TYR A 204 11.15 19.63 14.63
C TYR A 204 12.34 20.22 15.40
N LEU A 205 13.56 20.07 14.89
CA LEU A 205 14.76 20.63 15.54
C LEU A 205 14.74 22.16 15.58
N GLU A 206 14.14 22.82 14.59
CA GLU A 206 13.96 24.27 14.58
C GLU A 206 12.97 24.73 15.66
N GLN A 207 11.85 24.03 15.81
CA GLN A 207 10.87 24.27 16.88
C GLN A 207 11.44 23.98 18.28
N HIS A 208 12.38 23.03 18.36
CA HIS A 208 13.04 22.62 19.59
C HIS A 208 14.51 23.05 19.62
N ARG A 209 14.77 24.31 19.26
CA ARG A 209 16.12 24.89 19.14
C ARG A 209 17.04 24.71 20.35
N TYR A 210 16.48 24.47 21.54
CA TYR A 210 17.24 24.16 22.75
C TYR A 210 17.91 22.77 22.71
N LEU A 211 17.51 21.88 21.79
CA LEU A 211 18.06 20.54 21.62
C LEU A 211 19.24 20.48 20.63
N ALA A 212 19.36 21.43 19.70
CA ALA A 212 20.29 21.34 18.57
C ALA A 212 21.33 22.48 18.54
N PRO A 213 22.62 22.19 18.25
CA PRO A 213 23.63 23.22 18.08
C PRO A 213 23.26 24.22 16.98
N THR A 214 23.32 25.52 17.28
CA THR A 214 22.92 26.59 16.35
C THR A 214 23.66 26.54 15.01
N VAL A 215 24.89 26.01 14.98
CA VAL A 215 25.72 25.87 13.76
C VAL A 215 25.11 24.89 12.75
N LEU A 216 24.56 23.76 13.20
CA LEU A 216 23.94 22.77 12.31
C LEU A 216 22.66 23.34 11.66
N LEU A 217 21.86 24.06 12.45
CA LEU A 217 20.65 24.74 11.97
C LEU A 217 20.97 25.92 11.04
N ASN A 218 22.02 26.71 11.34
CA ASN A 218 22.43 27.84 10.51
C ASN A 218 23.03 27.40 9.17
N ASN A 219 23.85 26.34 9.17
CA ASN A 219 24.40 25.78 7.94
C ASN A 219 23.29 25.22 7.04
N TYR A 220 22.21 24.68 7.61
CA TYR A 220 21.04 24.25 6.85
C TYR A 220 20.22 25.43 6.31
N ALA A 221 19.93 26.45 7.14
CA ALA A 221 19.23 27.65 6.72
C ALA A 221 19.95 28.39 5.57
N GLN A 222 21.29 28.24 5.50
CA GLN A 222 22.10 28.72 4.39
C GLN A 222 22.20 27.73 3.22
N ALA A 223 22.07 26.41 3.46
CA ALA A 223 22.14 25.38 2.43
C ALA A 223 20.89 25.31 1.53
N GLN A 224 19.70 25.80 1.96
CA GLN A 224 18.60 26.19 1.06
C GLN A 224 17.57 27.12 1.76
N PRO A 225 17.06 28.16 1.07
CA PRO A 225 15.73 28.71 1.33
C PRO A 225 14.72 28.02 0.40
N ILE A 226 14.22 26.82 0.72
CA ILE A 226 13.03 26.28 0.00
C ILE A 226 11.76 26.90 0.60
N ARG A 227 11.58 28.19 0.34
CA ARG A 227 10.28 28.84 0.47
C ARG A 227 9.50 28.53 -0.81
N SER A 228 8.52 27.62 -0.73
CA SER A 228 7.40 27.49 -1.67
C SER A 228 7.77 27.54 -3.17
N LEU A 229 8.21 26.42 -3.76
CA LEU A 229 8.26 26.28 -5.22
C LEU A 229 6.93 25.70 -5.73
N THR A 230 6.05 26.57 -6.21
CA THR A 230 4.78 26.24 -6.89
C THR A 230 4.95 25.82 -8.36
N THR A 231 6.13 25.33 -8.76
CA THR A 231 6.40 24.92 -10.15
C THR A 231 7.29 23.66 -10.20
N PRO A 232 6.97 22.69 -11.08
CA PRO A 232 7.71 21.43 -11.15
C PRO A 232 9.08 21.65 -11.80
N LEU A 233 10.15 21.24 -11.12
CA LEU A 233 11.51 21.26 -11.65
C LEU A 233 11.80 19.97 -12.44
N SER A 234 12.43 20.11 -13.60
CA SER A 234 12.86 18.99 -14.45
C SER A 234 14.08 18.28 -13.86
N ALA A 235 14.21 16.99 -14.18
CA ALA A 235 15.20 16.06 -13.62
C ALA A 235 16.67 16.51 -13.79
N GLU A 236 16.97 17.41 -14.73
CA GLU A 236 18.32 17.91 -14.99
C GLU A 236 18.78 18.99 -13.98
N THR A 237 17.87 19.58 -13.18
CA THR A 237 18.26 20.62 -12.20
C THR A 237 18.72 20.03 -10.86
N LEU A 238 18.46 18.75 -10.60
CA LEU A 238 18.86 18.08 -9.35
C LEU A 238 20.35 17.70 -9.30
N THR A 239 21.08 17.81 -10.41
CA THR A 239 22.47 17.35 -10.51
C THR A 239 23.52 18.46 -10.58
N SER A 240 23.16 19.75 -10.68
CA SER A 240 24.17 20.82 -10.75
C SER A 240 23.77 22.13 -10.05
N VAL A 241 24.05 22.26 -8.75
CA VAL A 241 24.01 23.56 -8.05
C VAL A 241 25.15 23.66 -7.02
N TYR A 242 26.24 24.30 -7.49
CA TYR A 242 27.38 25.02 -6.86
C TYR A 242 28.55 24.31 -6.13
N PRO A 243 29.80 24.79 -6.35
CA PRO A 243 31.01 24.34 -5.68
C PRO A 243 31.18 25.05 -4.32
N LEU A 244 31.56 24.29 -3.30
CA LEU A 244 31.89 24.78 -1.95
C LEU A 244 33.19 25.60 -1.94
N PRO A 245 33.35 26.59 -1.02
CA PRO A 245 34.65 27.20 -0.76
C PRO A 245 35.59 26.16 -0.16
N GLN A 246 36.85 26.19 -0.57
CA GLN A 246 37.92 25.30 -0.14
C GLN A 246 38.00 25.20 1.40
N ILE A 247 37.45 24.12 1.95
CA ILE A 247 37.70 23.66 3.31
C ILE A 247 38.49 22.36 3.17
N LEU A 248 39.62 22.33 3.87
CA LEU A 248 40.61 21.27 3.91
C LEU A 248 40.00 19.85 3.90
N GLU A 249 40.64 18.98 3.11
CA GLU A 249 40.39 17.56 2.98
C GLU A 249 40.32 16.85 4.35
N THR A 250 39.10 16.73 4.88
CA THR A 250 38.70 15.74 5.88
C THR A 250 37.29 15.32 5.50
N GLU A 251 37.04 14.01 5.46
CA GLU A 251 35.86 13.36 4.88
C GLU A 251 34.54 14.10 5.11
N VAL A 252 33.87 14.52 4.02
CA VAL A 252 32.56 15.18 4.10
C VAL A 252 31.51 14.12 4.44
N VAL A 253 31.21 13.95 5.73
CA VAL A 253 30.13 13.08 6.20
C VAL A 253 28.79 13.53 5.58
N PRO A 254 28.01 12.63 4.96
CA PRO A 254 26.68 12.94 4.40
C PRO A 254 25.75 13.62 5.41
N LEU A 255 24.83 14.47 4.92
CA LEU A 255 23.90 15.21 5.79
C LEU A 255 23.06 14.27 6.66
N ASP A 256 22.60 13.14 6.10
CA ASP A 256 21.80 12.16 6.83
C ASP A 256 22.55 11.54 7.98
N ASP A 257 23.83 11.21 7.79
CA ASP A 257 24.66 10.64 8.85
C ASP A 257 24.89 11.65 9.97
N ARG A 258 25.05 12.94 9.64
CA ARG A 258 25.13 14.01 10.65
C ARG A 258 23.81 14.22 11.40
N LEU A 259 22.68 14.20 10.69
CA LEU A 259 21.36 14.30 11.32
C LEU A 259 21.09 13.10 12.21
N CYS A 260 21.45 11.91 11.75
CA CYS A 260 21.34 10.67 12.51
C CYS A 260 22.17 10.72 13.79
N ALA A 261 23.44 11.12 13.68
CA ALA A 261 24.32 11.28 14.84
C ALA A 261 23.74 12.23 15.88
N LEU A 262 23.22 13.39 15.43
CA LEU A 262 22.54 14.32 16.32
C LEU A 262 21.31 13.69 16.99
N VAL A 263 20.46 13.01 16.23
CA VAL A 263 19.25 12.35 16.75
C VAL A 263 19.62 11.25 17.76
N ASP A 264 20.69 10.50 17.53
CA ASP A 264 21.17 9.44 18.42
C ASP A 264 21.86 9.95 19.69
N ASP A 265 22.56 11.08 19.61
CA ASP A 265 23.10 11.77 20.76
C ASP A 265 21.98 12.28 21.67
N LEU A 266 20.87 12.73 21.08
CA LEU A 266 19.68 13.19 21.79
C LEU A 266 18.73 12.05 22.21
N ASP A 267 19.02 10.79 21.85
CA ASP A 267 18.14 9.61 22.06
C ASP A 267 16.70 9.88 21.55
N LEU A 268 16.57 10.65 20.45
CA LEU A 268 15.28 10.99 19.86
C LEU A 268 14.73 9.84 18.98
N PRO A 269 13.44 9.50 19.11
CA PRO A 269 12.81 8.55 18.19
C PRO A 269 12.61 9.21 16.81
N ARG A 270 12.67 8.44 15.73
CA ARG A 270 12.46 8.95 14.36
C ARG A 270 10.99 9.32 14.09
N SER A 271 10.09 8.80 14.93
CA SER A 271 8.72 9.32 15.04
C SER A 271 8.65 10.79 15.49
N LEU A 272 9.69 11.31 16.16
CA LEU A 272 9.74 12.64 16.81
C LEU A 272 8.66 12.83 17.88
N ARG A 273 8.11 11.73 18.40
CA ARG A 273 7.04 11.71 19.39
C ARG A 273 7.29 10.60 20.39
N ASP A 274 7.25 10.96 21.67
CA ASP A 274 7.46 9.99 22.75
C ASP A 274 6.42 8.87 22.72
N GLY A 275 6.86 7.63 22.95
CA GLY A 275 5.97 6.47 22.96
C GLY A 275 5.39 6.13 21.58
N LYS A 276 5.96 6.64 20.49
CA LYS A 276 5.53 6.41 19.10
C LYS A 276 6.69 5.95 18.25
N VAL A 277 6.39 5.17 17.21
CA VAL A 277 7.41 4.58 16.32
C VAL A 277 7.06 4.83 14.86
N LEU A 278 8.06 5.20 14.05
CA LEU A 278 7.95 5.41 12.61
C LEU A 278 8.62 4.26 11.84
N GLY A 279 7.81 3.57 11.04
CA GLY A 279 8.25 2.53 10.12
C GLY A 279 8.30 3.02 8.67
N VAL A 280 9.34 2.62 7.93
CA VAL A 280 9.44 2.83 6.48
C VAL A 280 9.40 1.48 5.77
N ASN A 281 8.35 1.27 4.98
CA ASN A 281 8.18 0.06 4.19
C ASN A 281 8.84 0.22 2.81
N LEU A 282 9.65 -0.75 2.43
CA LEU A 282 10.48 -0.78 1.23
C LEU A 282 9.89 -1.76 0.21
N GLY A 283 9.71 -1.27 -1.01
CA GLY A 283 9.29 -2.06 -2.16
C GLY A 283 10.36 -2.13 -3.24
N LYS A 284 10.19 -3.07 -4.17
CA LYS A 284 11.02 -3.24 -5.36
C LYS A 284 10.38 -2.55 -6.57
N ASN A 285 11.17 -1.91 -7.42
CA ASN A 285 10.68 -1.40 -8.70
C ASN A 285 10.24 -2.56 -9.62
N LYS A 286 9.25 -2.30 -10.48
CA LYS A 286 8.63 -3.32 -11.36
C LYS A 286 9.60 -3.89 -12.40
N TRP A 287 10.58 -3.10 -12.83
CA TRP A 287 11.57 -3.44 -13.85
C TRP A 287 12.87 -4.02 -13.31
N SER A 288 13.11 -3.97 -11.99
CA SER A 288 14.24 -4.67 -11.38
C SER A 288 14.06 -6.18 -11.59
N ALA A 289 15.16 -6.94 -11.64
CA ALA A 289 15.08 -8.39 -11.81
C ALA A 289 14.18 -9.03 -10.72
N PRO A 290 13.42 -10.10 -11.02
CA PRO A 290 12.47 -10.70 -10.08
C PRO A 290 13.10 -11.13 -8.75
N ASP A 291 14.32 -11.64 -8.80
CA ASP A 291 15.14 -12.13 -7.69
C ASP A 291 16.10 -11.08 -7.11
N SER A 292 16.08 -9.85 -7.62
CA SER A 292 16.98 -8.80 -7.14
C SER A 292 16.65 -8.36 -5.71
N ILE A 293 17.69 -8.33 -4.88
CA ILE A 293 17.69 -7.85 -3.49
C ILE A 293 18.13 -6.38 -3.41
N GLU A 294 18.71 -5.84 -4.49
CA GLU A 294 19.40 -4.55 -4.54
C GLU A 294 18.50 -3.39 -4.10
N ASP A 295 17.26 -3.32 -4.62
CA ASP A 295 16.29 -2.28 -4.28
C ASP A 295 16.02 -2.19 -2.76
N PHE A 296 16.01 -3.33 -2.07
CA PHE A 296 15.84 -3.39 -0.63
C PHE A 296 17.08 -2.90 0.09
N THR A 297 18.28 -3.30 -0.33
CA THR A 297 19.54 -2.82 0.26
C THR A 297 19.74 -1.33 0.08
N ILE A 298 19.42 -0.78 -1.09
CA ILE A 298 19.41 0.66 -1.36
C ILE A 298 18.44 1.38 -0.40
N GLY A 299 17.23 0.82 -0.21
CA GLY A 299 16.26 1.36 0.73
C GLY A 299 16.74 1.33 2.18
N ILE A 300 17.39 0.25 2.60
CA ILE A 300 17.95 0.10 3.95
C ILE A 300 19.04 1.15 4.20
N GLN A 301 19.95 1.32 3.23
CA GLN A 301 21.02 2.33 3.32
C GLN A 301 20.45 3.75 3.39
N ARG A 302 19.45 4.06 2.56
CA ARG A 302 18.85 5.38 2.46
C ARG A 302 18.00 5.77 3.67
N PHE A 303 17.13 4.87 4.12
CA PHE A 303 16.16 5.16 5.18
C PHE A 303 16.62 4.75 6.57
N GLY A 304 17.68 3.94 6.69
CA GLY A 304 18.20 3.48 7.97
C GLY A 304 18.44 4.60 8.99
N PRO A 305 19.03 5.74 8.59
CA PRO A 305 19.23 6.88 9.48
C PRO A 305 17.94 7.58 9.96
N LEU A 306 16.84 7.45 9.20
CA LEU A 306 15.61 8.24 9.36
C LEU A 306 14.37 7.40 9.73
N ALA A 307 14.54 6.12 10.08
CA ALA A 307 13.46 5.23 10.49
C ALA A 307 13.77 4.55 11.82
N ASP A 308 12.75 4.32 12.65
CA ASP A 308 12.87 3.45 13.83
C ASP A 308 12.79 1.97 13.40
N VAL A 309 11.97 1.71 12.37
CA VAL A 309 11.69 0.39 11.81
C VAL A 309 11.79 0.44 10.29
N LEU A 310 12.48 -0.51 9.69
CA LEU A 310 12.49 -0.76 8.24
C LEU A 310 11.72 -2.05 7.95
N VAL A 311 10.89 -2.04 6.91
CA VAL A 311 10.09 -3.22 6.54
C VAL A 311 10.36 -3.59 5.08
N VAL A 312 10.89 -4.78 4.84
CA VAL A 312 11.06 -5.34 3.49
C VAL A 312 9.79 -6.05 3.05
N ASN A 313 9.13 -5.55 2.00
CA ASN A 313 7.86 -6.09 1.52
C ASN A 313 8.04 -7.05 0.33
N VAL A 314 7.88 -8.34 0.60
CA VAL A 314 7.96 -9.43 -0.40
C VAL A 314 6.60 -10.03 -0.76
N SER A 315 5.51 -9.41 -0.31
CA SER A 315 4.19 -10.07 -0.26
C SER A 315 3.09 -9.40 -1.09
N SER A 316 3.41 -8.30 -1.78
CA SER A 316 2.46 -7.67 -2.73
C SER A 316 2.07 -8.66 -3.83
N PRO A 317 0.76 -8.94 -4.04
CA PRO A 317 0.31 -9.75 -5.18
C PRO A 317 0.34 -8.97 -6.51
N ASN A 318 0.60 -7.67 -6.43
CA ASN A 318 0.39 -6.74 -7.53
C ASN A 318 1.68 -6.39 -8.28
N THR A 319 2.80 -6.95 -7.83
CA THR A 319 4.12 -6.83 -8.44
C THR A 319 4.51 -8.23 -8.92
N PRO A 320 4.55 -8.50 -10.24
CA PRO A 320 4.81 -9.83 -10.77
C PRO A 320 6.10 -10.45 -10.21
N GLY A 321 6.05 -11.72 -9.84
CA GLY A 321 7.19 -12.47 -9.31
C GLY A 321 7.59 -12.12 -7.86
N LEU A 322 7.07 -11.04 -7.26
CA LEU A 322 7.55 -10.63 -5.92
C LEU A 322 7.31 -11.70 -4.84
N ARG A 323 6.15 -12.38 -4.88
CA ARG A 323 5.81 -13.40 -3.89
C ARG A 323 6.67 -14.66 -3.96
N SER A 324 7.33 -14.95 -5.09
CA SER A 324 8.22 -16.11 -5.19
C SER A 324 9.51 -15.93 -4.38
N LEU A 325 9.84 -14.70 -3.96
CA LEU A 325 10.91 -14.43 -3.01
C LEU A 325 10.71 -15.09 -1.64
N GLN A 326 9.48 -15.55 -1.33
CA GLN A 326 9.15 -16.24 -0.07
C GLN A 326 9.42 -17.75 -0.13
N SER A 327 9.91 -18.28 -1.26
CA SER A 327 10.35 -19.69 -1.32
C SER A 327 11.62 -19.89 -0.49
N LYS A 328 11.72 -21.02 0.21
CA LYS A 328 12.70 -21.28 1.27
C LYS A 328 14.13 -20.75 1.00
N SER A 329 14.78 -21.22 -0.06
CA SER A 329 16.17 -20.87 -0.35
C SER A 329 16.35 -19.40 -0.74
N ILE A 330 15.47 -18.86 -1.57
CA ILE A 330 15.50 -17.46 -2.01
C ILE A 330 15.24 -16.54 -0.80
N PHE A 331 14.29 -16.92 0.05
CA PHE A 331 13.93 -16.16 1.23
C PHE A 331 15.07 -16.12 2.24
N GLN A 332 15.71 -17.26 2.53
CA GLN A 332 16.88 -17.31 3.40
C GLN A 332 18.02 -16.41 2.90
N GLN A 333 18.34 -16.46 1.60
CA GLN A 333 19.37 -15.61 1.01
C GLN A 333 18.99 -14.12 1.09
N LEU A 334 17.74 -13.78 0.76
CA LEU A 334 17.22 -12.42 0.88
C LEU A 334 17.39 -11.90 2.31
N LEU A 335 16.93 -12.65 3.31
CA LEU A 335 16.98 -12.26 4.71
C LEU A 335 18.43 -12.04 5.19
N PHE A 336 19.35 -12.93 4.84
CA PHE A 336 20.76 -12.78 5.17
C PHE A 336 21.35 -11.48 4.60
N GLU A 337 21.10 -11.18 3.32
CA GLU A 337 21.66 -9.99 2.67
C GLU A 337 21.05 -8.69 3.20
N ILE A 338 19.75 -8.65 3.50
CA ILE A 338 19.12 -7.44 4.08
C ILE A 338 19.58 -7.19 5.52
N VAL A 339 19.76 -8.25 6.32
CA VAL A 339 20.28 -8.13 7.70
C VAL A 339 21.72 -7.65 7.66
N LYS A 340 22.55 -8.24 6.80
CA LYS A 340 23.93 -7.79 6.56
C LYS A 340 23.97 -6.33 6.11
N SER A 341 23.09 -5.91 5.20
CA SER A 341 23.00 -4.51 4.75
C SER A 341 22.65 -3.56 5.90
N ARG A 342 21.71 -3.93 6.77
CA ARG A 342 21.34 -3.13 7.93
C ARG A 342 22.46 -3.09 8.96
N ASP A 343 23.11 -4.23 9.22
CA ASP A 343 24.24 -4.30 10.14
C ASP A 343 25.48 -3.58 9.60
N GLY A 344 25.57 -3.34 8.30
CA GLY A 344 26.61 -2.51 7.68
C GLY A 344 26.39 -1.00 7.82
N LEU A 345 25.24 -0.55 8.35
CA LEU A 345 25.00 0.88 8.57
C LEU A 345 25.99 1.45 9.59
N ALA A 346 26.45 2.67 9.35
CA ALA A 346 27.39 3.36 10.21
C ALA A 346 26.83 3.53 11.63
N SER A 347 27.64 3.22 12.64
CA SER A 347 27.29 3.53 14.03
C SER A 347 27.52 5.01 14.26
N THR A 348 26.49 5.69 14.74
CA THR A 348 26.48 7.11 15.07
C THR A 348 27.00 7.41 16.47
N LYS A 349 26.96 6.42 17.38
CA LYS A 349 27.36 6.56 18.78
C LYS A 349 28.47 5.58 19.11
N GLU A 350 29.55 6.06 19.73
CA GLU A 350 30.63 5.21 20.22
C GLU A 350 30.09 4.22 21.27
N GLY A 351 30.30 2.92 21.05
CA GLY A 351 29.90 1.86 22.00
C GLY A 351 28.42 1.49 22.01
N LYS A 352 27.52 2.20 21.32
CA LYS A 352 26.09 1.84 21.17
C LYS A 352 25.69 1.87 19.69
N LYS A 353 25.57 0.70 19.06
CA LYS A 353 25.10 0.60 17.67
C LYS A 353 23.59 0.86 17.62
N VAL A 354 23.20 2.11 17.39
CA VAL A 354 21.79 2.46 17.14
C VAL A 354 21.48 2.06 15.70
N ARG A 355 20.56 1.10 15.54
CA ARG A 355 20.16 0.59 14.23
C ARG A 355 18.65 0.45 14.19
N PRO A 356 18.01 0.69 13.04
CA PRO A 356 16.58 0.42 12.90
C PRO A 356 16.31 -1.08 13.09
N ALA A 357 15.15 -1.39 13.66
CA ALA A 357 14.62 -2.75 13.60
C ALA A 357 14.34 -3.10 12.14
N LEU A 358 14.71 -4.29 11.70
CA LEU A 358 14.47 -4.75 10.34
C LEU A 358 13.42 -5.86 10.37
N LEU A 359 12.31 -5.62 9.67
CA LEU A 359 11.18 -6.52 9.57
C LEU A 359 11.00 -6.98 8.13
N VAL A 360 10.29 -8.09 7.97
CA VAL A 360 9.81 -8.58 6.67
C VAL A 360 8.29 -8.74 6.68
N LYS A 361 7.61 -8.34 5.60
CA LYS A 361 6.16 -8.46 5.46
C LYS A 361 5.79 -9.59 4.51
N VAL A 362 5.07 -10.60 5.01
CA VAL A 362 4.76 -11.85 4.30
C VAL A 362 3.29 -11.96 3.87
N ALA A 363 3.02 -12.82 2.89
CA ALA A 363 1.70 -13.07 2.37
C ALA A 363 0.93 -14.07 3.27
N PRO A 364 -0.41 -13.97 3.34
CA PRO A 364 -1.23 -14.97 4.02
C PRO A 364 -1.42 -16.24 3.19
N ASP A 365 -1.14 -16.17 1.88
CA ASP A 365 -1.38 -17.22 0.89
C ASP A 365 -0.17 -18.16 0.77
N LEU A 366 0.35 -18.59 1.93
CA LEU A 366 1.45 -19.55 2.03
C LEU A 366 0.90 -20.84 2.63
N SER A 367 1.45 -21.96 2.20
CA SER A 367 1.12 -23.25 2.77
C SER A 367 1.67 -23.37 4.19
N TYR A 368 1.26 -24.44 4.89
CA TYR A 368 1.76 -24.70 6.24
C TYR A 368 3.30 -24.76 6.28
N GLN A 369 3.91 -25.57 5.41
CA GLN A 369 5.37 -25.71 5.37
C GLN A 369 6.08 -24.42 4.97
N GLU A 370 5.52 -23.63 4.04
CA GLU A 370 6.10 -22.34 3.67
C GLU A 370 6.09 -21.34 4.84
N LEU A 371 5.04 -21.35 5.68
CA LEU A 371 4.99 -20.55 6.91
C LEU A 371 6.02 -21.00 7.94
N VAL A 372 6.24 -22.31 8.08
CA VAL A 372 7.30 -22.88 8.94
C VAL A 372 8.67 -22.42 8.43
N ASP A 373 8.93 -22.57 7.13
CA ASP A 373 10.19 -22.17 6.50
C ASP A 373 10.45 -20.66 6.67
N VAL A 374 9.41 -19.82 6.58
CA VAL A 374 9.49 -18.37 6.84
C VAL A 374 9.93 -18.11 8.29
N GLY A 375 9.32 -18.78 9.27
CA GLY A 375 9.65 -18.62 10.69
C GLY A 375 11.08 -19.07 11.01
N GLU A 376 11.50 -20.22 10.49
CA GLU A 376 12.87 -20.73 10.66
C GLU A 376 13.90 -19.78 10.02
N ALA A 377 13.69 -19.39 8.76
CA ALA A 377 14.60 -18.50 8.04
C ALA A 377 14.73 -17.12 8.72
N ALA A 378 13.62 -16.57 9.20
CA ALA A 378 13.59 -15.32 9.96
C ALA A 378 14.46 -15.40 11.23
N ARG A 379 14.29 -16.48 12.01
CA ARG A 379 15.06 -16.71 13.24
C ARG A 379 16.54 -16.90 12.95
N GLU A 380 16.88 -17.70 11.94
CA GLU A 380 18.26 -17.99 11.54
C GLU A 380 19.00 -16.75 11.01
N ALA A 381 18.32 -15.92 10.22
CA ALA A 381 18.90 -14.70 9.66
C ALA A 381 19.04 -13.56 10.68
N GLY A 382 18.33 -13.62 11.82
CA GLY A 382 18.33 -12.55 12.82
C GLY A 382 17.48 -11.34 12.42
N ILE A 383 16.35 -11.57 11.75
CA ILE A 383 15.34 -10.52 11.50
C ILE A 383 14.73 -10.09 12.85
N ASP A 384 14.46 -8.80 13.04
CA ASP A 384 13.94 -8.32 14.33
C ASP A 384 12.42 -8.49 14.46
N GLY A 385 11.71 -8.78 13.36
CA GLY A 385 10.28 -9.09 13.40
C GLY A 385 9.66 -9.43 12.04
N ILE A 386 8.38 -9.85 12.06
CA ILE A 386 7.62 -10.21 10.86
C ILE A 386 6.23 -9.58 10.90
N ILE A 387 5.79 -9.00 9.78
CA ILE A 387 4.41 -8.51 9.62
C ILE A 387 3.57 -9.57 8.91
N VAL A 388 2.52 -10.03 9.59
CA VAL A 388 1.61 -11.09 9.15
C VAL A 388 0.17 -10.55 9.17
N SER A 389 -0.41 -10.13 8.06
CA SER A 389 0.03 -10.36 6.68
C SER A 389 -0.30 -9.20 5.74
N ASN A 390 0.15 -9.35 4.50
CA ASN A 390 -0.36 -8.57 3.37
C ASN A 390 -1.76 -9.08 2.93
N THR A 391 -2.30 -8.53 1.85
CA THR A 391 -3.59 -8.90 1.26
C THR A 391 -3.60 -10.35 0.73
N THR A 392 -4.77 -10.98 0.66
CA THR A 392 -4.93 -12.34 0.09
C THR A 392 -5.32 -12.31 -1.39
N ILE A 393 -4.83 -13.26 -2.19
CA ILE A 393 -5.37 -13.49 -3.55
C ILE A 393 -6.57 -14.44 -3.54
N ALA A 394 -6.79 -15.16 -2.44
CA ALA A 394 -7.97 -15.99 -2.29
C ALA A 394 -9.25 -15.13 -2.32
N ARG A 395 -10.36 -15.78 -2.67
CA ARG A 395 -11.72 -15.23 -2.59
C ARG A 395 -12.53 -16.15 -1.69
N PRO A 396 -12.32 -16.07 -0.36
CA PRO A 396 -13.08 -16.89 0.57
C PRO A 396 -14.58 -16.57 0.44
N PRO A 397 -15.49 -17.51 0.74
CA PRO A 397 -16.94 -17.25 0.65
C PRO A 397 -17.40 -16.01 1.42
N GLN A 398 -16.71 -15.69 2.52
CA GLN A 398 -16.94 -14.51 3.35
C GLN A 398 -16.60 -13.19 2.65
N ALA A 399 -15.95 -13.21 1.48
CA ALA A 399 -15.69 -12.02 0.66
C ALA A 399 -16.99 -11.38 0.12
N GLY A 400 -18.10 -12.12 0.16
CA GLY A 400 -19.42 -11.64 -0.24
C GLY A 400 -19.66 -11.79 -1.73
N SER A 401 -20.72 -11.13 -2.21
CA SER A 401 -21.22 -11.24 -3.58
C SER A 401 -21.21 -9.91 -4.35
N ASP A 402 -20.45 -8.91 -3.87
CA ASP A 402 -20.25 -7.66 -4.60
C ASP A 402 -19.71 -7.95 -6.01
N LEU A 403 -20.14 -7.19 -7.02
CA LEU A 403 -19.70 -7.39 -8.42
C LEU A 403 -18.18 -7.38 -8.57
N SER A 404 -17.50 -6.56 -7.76
CA SER A 404 -16.04 -6.42 -7.78
C SER A 404 -15.29 -7.53 -7.04
N VAL A 405 -15.97 -8.52 -6.44
CA VAL A 405 -15.29 -9.60 -5.69
C VAL A 405 -14.31 -10.39 -6.56
N ASN A 406 -14.59 -10.50 -7.87
CA ASN A 406 -13.74 -11.21 -8.83
C ASN A 406 -12.68 -10.33 -9.49
N GLU A 407 -12.54 -9.06 -9.09
CA GLU A 407 -11.49 -8.19 -9.60
C GLU A 407 -10.10 -8.74 -9.27
N VAL A 408 -9.16 -8.58 -10.21
CA VAL A 408 -7.77 -8.97 -10.01
C VAL A 408 -7.13 -8.07 -8.97
N GLY A 409 -6.38 -8.67 -8.04
CA GLY A 409 -5.63 -7.99 -7.00
C GLY A 409 -5.75 -8.66 -5.64
N GLY A 410 -5.18 -8.01 -4.64
CA GLY A 410 -5.24 -8.47 -3.26
C GLY A 410 -6.50 -8.00 -2.55
N LEU A 411 -7.21 -8.93 -1.91
CA LEU A 411 -8.34 -8.70 -1.01
C LEU A 411 -7.84 -8.38 0.42
N SER A 412 -8.46 -7.39 1.03
CA SER A 412 -8.23 -6.92 2.40
C SER A 412 -9.57 -6.67 3.09
N GLY A 413 -9.55 -6.57 4.42
CA GLY A 413 -10.76 -6.42 5.23
C GLY A 413 -11.12 -7.68 6.01
N PRO A 414 -12.29 -7.73 6.67
CA PRO A 414 -12.71 -8.83 7.53
C PRO A 414 -12.54 -10.25 6.95
N PRO A 415 -12.80 -10.53 5.65
CA PRO A 415 -12.64 -11.86 5.06
C PRO A 415 -11.19 -12.40 5.07
N LEU A 416 -10.19 -11.51 5.19
CA LEU A 416 -8.77 -11.88 5.30
C LEU A 416 -8.42 -12.37 6.72
N LYS A 417 -9.15 -11.96 7.75
CA LYS A 417 -8.80 -12.18 9.16
C LYS A 417 -8.47 -13.65 9.49
N PRO A 418 -9.28 -14.66 9.08
CA PRO A 418 -8.98 -16.05 9.40
C PRO A 418 -7.66 -16.56 8.78
N LEU A 419 -7.33 -16.10 7.55
CA LEU A 419 -6.07 -16.46 6.89
C LEU A 419 -4.87 -15.83 7.62
N ALA A 420 -5.00 -14.55 8.01
CA ALA A 420 -3.96 -13.81 8.71
C ALA A 420 -3.69 -14.40 10.11
N ILE A 421 -4.73 -14.70 10.90
CA ILE A 421 -4.57 -15.33 12.23
C ILE A 421 -3.91 -16.71 12.12
N ARG A 422 -4.30 -17.51 11.12
CA ARG A 422 -3.68 -18.82 10.89
C ARG A 422 -2.19 -18.68 10.60
N ALA A 423 -1.83 -17.81 9.65
CA ALA A 423 -0.44 -17.57 9.29
C ALA A 423 0.38 -17.06 10.49
N LEU A 424 -0.19 -16.13 11.26
CA LEU A 424 0.43 -15.54 12.44
C LEU A 424 0.70 -16.61 13.51
N SER A 425 -0.31 -17.42 13.86
CA SER A 425 -0.18 -18.48 14.86
C SER A 425 0.87 -19.52 14.46
N THR A 426 0.89 -19.96 13.20
CA THR A 426 1.91 -20.90 12.71
C THR A 426 3.33 -20.32 12.82
N ILE A 427 3.53 -19.06 12.43
CA ILE A 427 4.84 -18.41 12.52
C ILE A 427 5.24 -18.18 13.99
N TYR A 428 4.32 -17.77 14.85
CA TYR A 428 4.58 -17.54 16.27
C TYR A 428 5.08 -18.82 16.95
N THR A 429 4.37 -19.92 16.74
CA THR A 429 4.73 -21.22 17.28
C THR A 429 6.07 -21.71 16.74
N THR A 430 6.32 -21.57 15.43
CA THR A 430 7.58 -22.01 14.79
C THR A 430 8.79 -21.19 15.28
N THR A 431 8.58 -19.90 15.55
CA THR A 431 9.63 -19.03 16.09
C THR A 431 9.76 -19.14 17.61
N GLU A 432 8.94 -19.97 18.27
CA GLU A 432 8.87 -20.14 19.72
C GLU A 432 8.63 -18.80 20.45
N GLY A 433 7.91 -17.87 19.81
CA GLY A 433 7.68 -16.51 20.32
C GLY A 433 8.93 -15.63 20.40
N LYS A 434 10.08 -16.06 19.85
CA LYS A 434 11.36 -15.33 19.92
C LYS A 434 11.47 -14.20 18.88
N VAL A 435 10.66 -14.23 17.83
CA VAL A 435 10.60 -13.20 16.79
C VAL A 435 9.29 -12.43 16.97
N PRO A 436 9.32 -11.14 17.36
CA PRO A 436 8.12 -10.32 17.48
C PRO A 436 7.32 -10.29 16.18
N LEU A 437 5.99 -10.44 16.28
CA LEU A 437 5.09 -10.42 15.14
C LEU A 437 4.15 -9.21 15.17
N ILE A 438 3.90 -8.63 14.01
CA ILE A 438 2.85 -7.61 13.83
C ILE A 438 1.67 -8.24 13.08
N GLY A 439 0.50 -8.27 13.72
CA GLY A 439 -0.74 -8.73 13.13
C GLY A 439 -1.36 -7.70 12.18
N CYS A 440 -1.70 -8.08 10.96
CA CYS A 440 -2.29 -7.20 9.96
C CYS A 440 -3.30 -7.96 9.08
N GLY A 441 -4.58 -7.62 9.15
CA GLY A 441 -5.59 -8.18 8.25
C GLY A 441 -6.98 -8.28 8.86
N GLY A 442 -7.88 -7.39 8.42
CA GLY A 442 -9.30 -7.46 8.80
C GLY A 442 -9.62 -7.09 10.25
N ILE A 443 -8.73 -6.38 10.94
CA ILE A 443 -8.95 -5.86 12.29
C ILE A 443 -9.87 -4.64 12.22
N SER A 444 -11.01 -4.70 12.88
CA SER A 444 -12.08 -3.70 12.83
C SER A 444 -12.56 -3.22 14.20
N ASN A 445 -12.21 -3.95 15.27
CA ASN A 445 -12.61 -3.67 16.65
C ASN A 445 -11.55 -4.21 17.64
N GLY A 446 -11.75 -3.96 18.94
CA GLY A 446 -10.87 -4.40 20.01
C GLY A 446 -10.82 -5.92 20.18
N GLN A 447 -11.92 -6.64 19.93
CA GLN A 447 -11.91 -8.11 19.98
C GLN A 447 -11.01 -8.69 18.89
N ASP A 448 -11.06 -8.14 17.67
CA ASP A 448 -10.14 -8.55 16.60
C ASP A 448 -8.68 -8.32 17.02
N ALA A 449 -8.36 -7.20 17.65
CA ALA A 449 -7.02 -6.92 18.15
C ALA A 449 -6.58 -7.94 19.23
N ILE A 450 -7.48 -8.29 20.15
CA ILE A 450 -7.25 -9.35 21.15
C ILE A 450 -7.02 -10.71 20.48
N ASP A 451 -7.82 -11.08 19.47
CA ASP A 451 -7.67 -12.34 18.73
C ASP A 451 -6.26 -12.44 18.10
N PHE A 452 -5.78 -11.35 17.48
CA PHE A 452 -4.42 -11.29 16.93
C PHE A 452 -3.35 -11.38 18.02
N ALA A 453 -3.52 -10.68 19.15
CA ALA A 453 -2.58 -10.76 20.26
C ALA A 453 -2.45 -12.20 20.77
N LYS A 454 -3.58 -12.85 21.06
CA LYS A 454 -3.62 -14.24 21.52
C LYS A 454 -3.04 -15.23 20.52
N ALA A 455 -3.14 -14.94 19.22
CA ALA A 455 -2.52 -15.71 18.16
C ALA A 455 -1.01 -15.43 17.97
N GLY A 456 -0.44 -14.45 18.69
CA GLY A 456 1.00 -14.20 18.73
C GLY A 456 1.46 -12.79 18.33
N ALA A 457 0.53 -11.87 18.04
CA ALA A 457 0.89 -10.52 17.63
C ALA A 457 1.34 -9.66 18.83
N SER A 458 2.55 -9.12 18.76
CA SER A 458 3.05 -8.13 19.71
C SER A 458 2.50 -6.72 19.43
N LEU A 459 2.19 -6.42 18.17
CA LEU A 459 1.52 -5.20 17.72
C LEU A 459 0.46 -5.57 16.67
N VAL A 460 -0.52 -4.70 16.43
CA VAL A 460 -1.52 -4.89 15.37
C VAL A 460 -1.60 -3.68 14.44
N GLN A 461 -1.92 -3.89 13.17
CA GLN A 461 -2.04 -2.84 12.16
C GLN A 461 -3.44 -2.76 11.55
N LEU A 462 -3.92 -1.53 11.42
CA LEU A 462 -5.17 -1.19 10.76
C LEU A 462 -4.91 -0.67 9.34
N TYR A 463 -5.89 -0.86 8.46
CA TYR A 463 -5.98 -0.17 7.17
C TYR A 463 -7.43 -0.09 6.75
N THR A 464 -8.00 -1.22 6.32
CA THR A 464 -9.29 -1.27 5.62
C THR A 464 -10.39 -0.67 6.48
N SER A 465 -10.47 -1.06 7.75
CA SER A 465 -11.44 -0.56 8.72
C SER A 465 -11.41 0.96 8.89
N LEU A 466 -10.23 1.60 8.87
CA LEU A 466 -10.13 3.06 8.96
C LEU A 466 -10.85 3.76 7.80
N THR A 467 -10.87 3.14 6.61
CA THR A 467 -11.58 3.69 5.43
C THR A 467 -13.11 3.59 5.53
N TYR A 468 -13.63 2.79 6.48
CA TYR A 468 -15.06 2.63 6.74
C TYR A 468 -15.50 3.41 7.98
N GLU A 469 -14.75 3.29 9.08
CA GLU A 469 -15.10 3.83 10.40
C GLU A 469 -14.60 5.26 10.63
N GLY A 470 -13.53 5.67 9.94
CA GLY A 470 -12.94 7.02 10.07
C GLY A 470 -11.99 7.18 11.25
N ILE A 471 -11.53 8.42 11.46
CA ILE A 471 -10.38 8.76 12.31
C ILE A 471 -10.56 8.49 13.81
N GLY A 472 -11.79 8.24 14.29
CA GLY A 472 -12.05 7.84 15.68
C GLY A 472 -11.74 6.37 15.99
N LEU A 473 -11.52 5.55 14.95
CA LEU A 473 -11.32 4.11 15.10
C LEU A 473 -10.14 3.71 16.01
N PRO A 474 -8.94 4.33 15.92
CA PRO A 474 -7.82 3.93 16.76
C PRO A 474 -8.15 4.05 18.26
N ARG A 475 -8.76 5.16 18.67
CA ARG A 475 -9.20 5.38 20.06
C ARG A 475 -10.25 4.35 20.49
N LYS A 476 -11.27 4.11 19.65
CA LYS A 476 -12.31 3.11 19.90
C LYS A 476 -11.70 1.73 20.18
N ILE A 477 -10.77 1.27 19.34
CA ILE A 477 -10.11 -0.03 19.52
C ILE A 477 -9.29 -0.06 20.80
N LYS A 478 -8.54 1.00 21.11
CA LYS A 478 -7.74 1.06 22.35
C LYS A 478 -8.62 1.01 23.60
N ASP A 479 -9.79 1.65 23.59
CA ASP A 479 -10.76 1.60 24.70
C ASP A 479 -11.35 0.18 24.84
N GLU A 480 -11.80 -0.42 23.74
CA GLU A 480 -12.33 -1.79 23.73
C GLU A 480 -11.27 -2.81 24.20
N VAL A 481 -10.01 -2.69 23.74
CA VAL A 481 -8.91 -3.55 24.19
C VAL A 481 -8.66 -3.38 25.69
N LYS A 482 -8.64 -2.13 26.19
CA LYS A 482 -8.46 -1.84 27.62
C LYS A 482 -9.53 -2.52 28.47
N GLU A 483 -10.78 -2.52 28.02
CA GLU A 483 -11.88 -3.22 28.68
C GLU A 483 -11.69 -4.74 28.63
N LEU A 484 -11.39 -5.29 27.44
CA LEU A 484 -11.22 -6.73 27.22
C LEU A 484 -10.00 -7.34 27.94
N LEU A 485 -8.95 -6.54 28.17
CA LEU A 485 -7.79 -6.97 28.95
C LEU A 485 -8.15 -7.24 30.42
N ASN A 486 -9.23 -6.66 30.94
CA ASN A 486 -9.75 -6.91 32.28
C ASN A 486 -8.67 -6.87 33.38
N GLY A 487 -7.84 -5.81 33.36
CA GLY A 487 -6.75 -5.59 34.31
C GLY A 487 -5.41 -6.24 33.97
N LYS A 488 -5.35 -7.06 32.91
CA LYS A 488 -4.08 -7.60 32.38
C LYS A 488 -3.35 -6.58 31.50
N HIS A 489 -2.05 -6.77 31.33
CA HIS A 489 -1.26 -6.05 30.34
C HIS A 489 -1.30 -6.79 28.98
N TRP A 490 -1.17 -6.02 27.90
CA TRP A 490 -1.17 -6.52 26.53
C TRP A 490 -0.14 -7.63 26.31
N ASN A 491 1.06 -7.49 26.89
CA ASN A 491 2.13 -8.48 26.77
C ASN A 491 1.79 -9.83 27.41
N GLU A 492 0.90 -9.89 28.40
CA GLU A 492 0.51 -11.11 29.10
C GLU A 492 -0.41 -12.02 28.28
N ILE A 493 -1.03 -11.48 27.22
CA ILE A 493 -1.95 -12.23 26.37
C ILE A 493 -1.32 -12.64 25.03
N ILE A 494 -0.08 -12.25 24.76
CA ILE A 494 0.57 -12.57 23.47
C ILE A 494 0.78 -14.07 23.36
N GLY A 495 0.22 -14.66 22.29
CA GLY A 495 0.46 -16.06 21.94
C GLY A 495 -0.20 -17.11 22.84
N VAL A 496 -1.09 -16.71 23.77
CA VAL A 496 -1.74 -17.65 24.72
C VAL A 496 -2.60 -18.73 24.04
N ASP A 497 -3.06 -18.46 22.81
CA ASP A 497 -3.85 -19.41 22.01
C ASP A 497 -2.99 -20.09 20.91
N ALA A 498 -1.71 -19.75 20.79
CA ALA A 498 -0.82 -20.30 19.75
C ALA A 498 -0.18 -21.63 20.18
N LYS A 499 -0.95 -22.72 20.09
CA LYS A 499 -0.54 -24.07 20.52
C LYS A 499 0.19 -24.85 19.42
N GLN A 500 1.17 -25.66 19.83
CA GLN A 500 1.93 -26.53 18.93
C GLN A 500 1.06 -27.64 18.33
N GLU A 501 0.10 -28.15 19.08
CA GLU A 501 -0.83 -29.20 18.66
C GLU A 501 -1.70 -28.71 17.50
N ASP A 502 -2.27 -27.51 17.62
CA ASP A 502 -3.10 -26.91 16.57
C ASP A 502 -2.32 -26.70 15.27
N VAL A 503 -1.03 -26.38 15.40
CA VAL A 503 -0.10 -26.22 14.28
C VAL A 503 0.14 -27.57 13.59
N ILE A 504 0.35 -28.64 14.35
CA ILE A 504 0.52 -30.00 13.82
C ILE A 504 -0.74 -30.48 13.09
N GLU A 505 -1.91 -30.35 13.71
CA GLU A 505 -3.19 -30.77 13.11
C GLU A 505 -3.44 -30.07 11.77
N ARG A 506 -3.14 -28.77 11.70
CA ARG A 506 -3.24 -28.00 10.45
C ARG A 506 -2.26 -28.47 9.39
N GLY A 507 -1.03 -28.78 9.75
CA GLY A 507 -0.04 -29.33 8.82
C GLY A 507 -0.48 -30.67 8.23
N VAL A 508 -1.11 -31.53 9.04
CA VAL A 508 -1.68 -32.79 8.57
C VAL A 508 -2.84 -32.55 7.59
N GLU A 509 -3.71 -31.58 7.86
CA GLU A 509 -4.84 -31.28 6.97
C GLU A 509 -4.38 -30.67 5.63
N ASP A 510 -3.41 -29.76 5.63
CA ASP A 510 -2.79 -29.22 4.41
C ASP A 510 -2.15 -30.34 3.56
N ALA A 511 -1.48 -31.30 4.21
CA ALA A 511 -0.90 -32.46 3.54
C ALA A 511 -1.98 -33.35 2.89
N LYS A 512 -3.12 -33.58 3.57
CA LYS A 512 -4.24 -34.34 3.00
C LYS A 512 -4.87 -33.61 1.80
N GLU A 513 -5.08 -32.31 1.89
CA GLU A 513 -5.65 -31.52 0.80
C GLU A 513 -4.74 -31.59 -0.44
N ARG A 514 -3.43 -31.41 -0.26
CA ARG A 514 -2.43 -31.59 -1.32
C ARG A 514 -2.45 -32.99 -1.92
N LEU A 515 -2.53 -34.02 -1.09
CA LEU A 515 -2.64 -35.41 -1.56
C LEU A 515 -3.88 -35.59 -2.43
N SER A 516 -5.04 -35.09 -1.98
CA SER A 516 -6.30 -35.17 -2.73
C SER A 516 -6.23 -34.45 -4.08
N PHE A 517 -5.55 -33.30 -4.13
CA PHE A 517 -5.34 -32.56 -5.37
C PHE A 517 -4.43 -33.31 -6.35
N ILE A 518 -3.34 -33.91 -5.85
CA ILE A 518 -2.47 -34.76 -6.65
C ILE A 518 -3.24 -35.97 -7.19
N GLU A 519 -4.06 -36.61 -6.36
CA GLU A 519 -4.92 -37.74 -6.76
C GLU A 519 -5.90 -37.35 -7.87
N GLN A 520 -6.57 -36.20 -7.76
CA GLN A 520 -7.46 -35.70 -8.80
C GLN A 520 -6.73 -35.41 -10.11
N ARG A 521 -5.54 -34.81 -10.05
CA ARG A 521 -4.72 -34.56 -11.24
C ARG A 521 -4.21 -35.86 -11.88
N LEU A 522 -3.83 -36.83 -11.06
CA LEU A 522 -3.40 -38.15 -11.53
C LEU A 522 -4.56 -38.87 -12.21
N LYS A 523 -5.76 -38.84 -11.60
CA LYS A 523 -6.97 -39.40 -12.20
C LYS A 523 -7.29 -38.74 -13.55
N ALA A 524 -7.25 -37.41 -13.63
CA ALA A 524 -7.46 -36.67 -14.87
C ALA A 524 -6.38 -36.96 -15.92
N TYR A 525 -5.14 -37.22 -15.51
CA TYR A 525 -4.05 -37.62 -16.40
C TYR A 525 -4.30 -39.03 -16.96
N VAL A 526 -4.59 -40.01 -16.10
CA VAL A 526 -4.90 -41.39 -16.50
C VAL A 526 -6.11 -41.44 -17.43
N GLU A 527 -7.17 -40.69 -17.13
CA GLU A 527 -8.34 -40.57 -18.00
C GLU A 527 -8.02 -39.97 -19.38
N ARG A 528 -7.03 -39.07 -19.47
CA ARG A 528 -6.54 -38.55 -20.76
C ARG A 528 -5.70 -39.58 -21.51
N SER A 529 -4.85 -40.34 -20.82
CA SER A 529 -4.04 -41.41 -21.42
C SER A 529 -4.89 -42.59 -21.90
N GLN A 530 -6.08 -42.80 -21.31
CA GLN A 530 -7.01 -43.87 -21.70
C GLN A 530 -8.00 -43.47 -22.81
N LYS A 531 -8.04 -42.20 -23.23
CA LYS A 531 -8.82 -41.82 -24.42
C LYS A 531 -8.09 -42.28 -25.68
N PRO A 532 -8.73 -43.06 -26.56
CA PRO A 532 -8.10 -43.46 -27.81
C PRO A 532 -7.80 -42.22 -28.65
N THR A 533 -6.57 -42.10 -29.12
CA THR A 533 -6.15 -41.11 -30.11
C THR A 533 -7.02 -41.28 -31.35
N GLU A 534 -7.94 -40.34 -31.61
CA GLU A 534 -8.58 -40.28 -32.93
C GLU A 534 -7.47 -40.09 -33.96
N LYS A 535 -7.24 -41.13 -34.77
CA LYS A 535 -6.36 -41.09 -35.93
C LYS A 535 -6.80 -39.91 -36.80
N THR A 536 -5.94 -38.91 -36.92
CA THR A 536 -6.01 -37.96 -38.02
C THR A 536 -6.01 -38.77 -39.32
N GLN A 537 -7.13 -38.76 -40.04
CA GLN A 537 -7.20 -39.36 -41.37
C GLN A 537 -6.28 -38.56 -42.30
N GLU A 538 -5.12 -39.14 -42.65
CA GLU A 538 -4.44 -38.80 -43.89
C GLU A 538 -5.37 -39.20 -45.05
N THR A 539 -6.05 -38.22 -45.65
CA THR A 539 -6.58 -38.39 -46.99
C THR A 539 -5.42 -38.38 -47.98
N SER A 540 -5.31 -39.50 -48.69
CA SER A 540 -4.29 -39.82 -49.67
C SER A 540 -4.22 -38.81 -50.82
N VAL A 541 -3.01 -38.28 -51.03
CA VAL A 541 -2.63 -37.53 -52.23
C VAL A 541 -2.60 -38.49 -53.43
N SER A 542 -3.51 -38.31 -54.39
CA SER A 542 -3.30 -38.79 -55.76
C SER A 542 -3.35 -37.61 -56.74
N LYS A 543 -2.33 -37.58 -57.61
CA LYS A 543 -1.97 -36.54 -58.59
C LYS A 543 -3.11 -36.16 -59.54
N ALA A 544 -3.29 -34.86 -59.82
CA ALA A 544 -3.48 -34.36 -61.20
C ALA A 544 -3.35 -32.83 -61.30
N ARG A 545 -2.84 -32.41 -62.46
CA ARG A 545 -2.52 -31.05 -62.90
C ARG A 545 -3.76 -30.20 -63.24
N PHE A 546 -3.59 -28.89 -63.09
CA PHE A 546 -4.07 -27.75 -63.90
C PHE A 546 -5.54 -27.61 -64.33
N ALA A 547 -5.95 -26.33 -64.25
CA ALA A 547 -6.88 -25.59 -65.13
C ALA A 547 -8.31 -25.33 -64.62
N VAL A 548 -8.66 -24.04 -64.75
CA VAL A 548 -9.93 -23.34 -64.52
C VAL A 548 -11.08 -23.95 -65.33
N PRO A 549 -12.32 -24.04 -64.80
CA PRO A 549 -13.43 -23.42 -65.53
C PRO A 549 -14.63 -22.89 -64.70
N ARG A 550 -15.11 -21.72 -65.16
CA ARG A 550 -16.49 -21.30 -65.47
C ARG A 550 -17.73 -22.03 -64.91
N SER A 551 -18.63 -21.19 -64.36
CA SER A 551 -20.08 -21.02 -64.62
C SER A 551 -21.03 -22.18 -64.28
N THR A 552 -22.25 -22.00 -63.75
CA THR A 552 -23.34 -21.07 -64.14
C THR A 552 -24.46 -21.02 -63.07
N SER A 553 -25.11 -19.85 -62.99
CA SER A 553 -26.56 -19.57 -62.78
C SER A 553 -27.35 -20.24 -61.64
N GLY A 554 -28.18 -19.53 -60.87
CA GLY A 554 -28.61 -18.14 -60.98
C GLY A 554 -29.81 -17.80 -60.09
N SER A 555 -30.07 -16.49 -60.03
CA SER A 555 -31.29 -15.78 -59.60
C SER A 555 -31.72 -15.93 -58.13
N SER A 556 -32.23 -14.92 -57.43
CA SER A 556 -32.43 -13.48 -57.65
C SER A 556 -33.04 -12.94 -56.36
N GLY A 557 -32.77 -11.68 -55.98
CA GLY A 557 -33.64 -11.00 -55.00
C GLY A 557 -32.95 -9.99 -54.09
N THR A 558 -32.69 -8.81 -54.63
CA THR A 558 -33.01 -7.47 -54.05
C THR A 558 -33.00 -7.26 -52.53
N VAL A 559 -32.25 -6.25 -52.06
CA VAL A 559 -32.76 -4.93 -51.57
C VAL A 559 -31.68 -4.18 -50.75
N THR A 560 -31.30 -3.00 -51.29
CA THR A 560 -30.86 -1.71 -50.68
C THR A 560 -29.98 -1.70 -49.42
N GLY A 561 -28.82 -1.03 -49.41
CA GLY A 561 -28.68 0.43 -49.38
C GLY A 561 -28.55 0.88 -47.90
N ILE A 562 -27.57 1.66 -47.44
CA ILE A 562 -27.32 3.06 -47.81
C ILE A 562 -26.08 3.59 -47.04
N THR A 563 -25.24 4.31 -47.79
CA THR A 563 -24.33 5.44 -47.47
C THR A 563 -23.18 5.35 -46.47
N SER A 564 -22.00 5.38 -47.08
CA SER A 564 -20.84 6.22 -46.77
C SER A 564 -21.11 7.73 -46.90
N GLN A 565 -20.26 8.55 -46.27
CA GLN A 565 -19.47 9.66 -46.86
C GLN A 565 -18.71 10.39 -45.74
N ASN A 566 -17.37 10.48 -45.78
CA ASN A 566 -16.50 11.55 -46.33
C ASN A 566 -15.77 12.23 -45.14
N SER A 567 -14.56 12.78 -45.21
CA SER A 567 -13.55 12.95 -46.26
C SER A 567 -12.30 13.60 -45.65
N SER A 568 -11.14 13.35 -46.27
CA SER A 568 -10.00 14.26 -46.52
C SER A 568 -9.28 14.99 -45.36
N SER A 569 -7.94 14.82 -45.27
CA SER A 569 -6.94 15.67 -45.98
C SER A 569 -5.52 15.51 -45.41
N SER A 570 -4.54 15.46 -46.32
CA SER A 570 -3.08 15.44 -46.10
C SER A 570 -2.53 16.85 -45.78
N PRO A 571 -1.22 17.02 -45.44
CA PRO A 571 -0.17 17.21 -46.47
C PRO A 571 1.21 16.58 -46.08
N SER A 572 1.95 15.91 -46.97
CA SER A 572 2.96 16.36 -47.96
C SER A 572 4.43 16.21 -47.51
N SER A 573 5.32 16.07 -48.50
CA SER A 573 6.62 15.38 -48.51
C SER A 573 7.85 16.28 -48.72
N ASN A 574 9.03 15.62 -48.83
CA ASN A 574 10.36 16.04 -49.40
C ASN A 574 11.43 16.42 -48.34
N SER A 575 12.73 16.09 -48.41
CA SER A 575 13.62 15.57 -49.48
C SER A 575 15.00 15.12 -48.93
N LEU A 576 15.60 14.13 -49.61
CA LEU A 576 17.01 13.75 -49.87
C LEU A 576 18.22 14.46 -49.20
N THR A 577 19.25 13.68 -48.78
CA THR A 577 20.69 13.67 -49.23
C THR A 577 21.57 12.87 -48.22
N THR A 578 22.02 11.66 -48.57
CA THR A 578 23.38 11.22 -49.04
C THR A 578 24.54 11.15 -48.03
N SER A 579 24.94 9.89 -47.75
CA SER A 579 26.30 9.31 -47.67
C SER A 579 27.32 9.82 -46.65
N THR A 580 27.81 8.91 -45.79
CA THR A 580 29.15 8.26 -45.88
C THR A 580 29.29 7.23 -44.76
N GLU A 581 29.66 5.97 -45.08
CA GLU A 581 30.78 5.27 -44.44
C GLU A 581 31.02 3.87 -45.04
N THR A 582 32.25 3.39 -44.86
CA THR A 582 33.04 2.64 -45.84
C THR A 582 33.48 1.29 -45.27
N LYS A 583 33.29 0.22 -46.07
CA LYS A 583 34.11 -1.01 -46.25
C LYS A 583 34.65 -1.84 -45.05
N ILE A 584 34.09 -3.04 -44.84
CA ILE A 584 34.53 -4.42 -45.30
C ILE A 584 36.07 -4.67 -45.25
N PRO A 585 36.63 -5.82 -44.74
CA PRO A 585 36.32 -7.18 -45.24
C PRO A 585 36.53 -8.43 -44.34
N LEU A 586 35.91 -9.55 -44.72
CA LEU A 586 36.52 -10.92 -44.80
C LEU A 586 35.48 -11.90 -45.40
N LYS A 587 35.56 -12.19 -46.70
CA LYS A 587 36.16 -13.37 -47.38
C LYS A 587 35.21 -14.58 -47.54
N SER A 588 34.90 -14.80 -48.81
CA SER A 588 34.23 -15.91 -49.47
C SER A 588 35.15 -17.12 -49.70
N SER A 589 34.57 -18.33 -49.74
CA SER A 589 34.87 -19.30 -50.83
C SER A 589 33.81 -20.40 -50.89
N THR A 590 33.22 -20.52 -52.08
CA THR A 590 32.31 -21.55 -52.60
C THR A 590 33.03 -22.85 -52.97
N SER A 591 32.38 -24.02 -52.83
CA SER A 591 32.11 -24.95 -53.96
C SER A 591 31.57 -26.35 -53.55
N SER A 592 30.47 -26.74 -54.21
CA SER A 592 30.11 -28.06 -54.78
C SER A 592 29.96 -29.36 -53.93
N LEU A 593 28.71 -29.87 -53.96
CA LEU A 593 28.21 -31.26 -54.07
C LEU A 593 28.93 -32.42 -53.35
N SER A 594 28.26 -33.03 -52.36
CA SER A 594 27.91 -34.47 -52.36
C SER A 594 27.03 -34.80 -51.15
N THR A 595 25.75 -35.08 -51.36
CA THR A 595 24.87 -35.69 -50.35
C THR A 595 25.15 -37.19 -50.32
N SER A 596 25.98 -37.65 -49.38
CA SER A 596 26.08 -39.07 -49.04
C SER A 596 24.97 -39.42 -48.05
N THR A 597 24.10 -40.33 -48.48
CA THR A 597 23.12 -41.03 -47.67
C THR A 597 23.81 -41.81 -46.55
N ILE A 598 23.46 -41.52 -45.29
CA ILE A 598 23.62 -42.45 -44.16
C ILE A 598 22.20 -42.70 -43.61
N PRO A 599 21.77 -43.96 -43.41
CA PRO A 599 20.38 -44.26 -43.14
C PRO A 599 20.00 -43.87 -41.72
N LEU A 600 18.90 -43.12 -41.57
CA LEU A 600 18.19 -43.01 -40.30
C LEU A 600 17.68 -44.41 -39.96
N SER A 601 18.22 -45.04 -38.91
CA SER A 601 17.61 -46.23 -38.34
C SER A 601 16.23 -45.84 -37.82
N THR A 602 15.19 -46.21 -38.56
CA THR A 602 13.81 -46.13 -38.10
C THR A 602 13.66 -47.04 -36.88
N ILE A 603 13.65 -46.46 -35.69
CA ILE A 603 13.08 -47.12 -34.52
C ILE A 603 11.59 -47.30 -34.84
N PRO A 604 11.05 -48.52 -34.84
CA PRO A 604 9.64 -48.74 -35.17
C PRO A 604 8.75 -47.97 -34.18
N PRO A 605 7.63 -47.39 -34.62
CA PRO A 605 6.73 -46.59 -33.77
C PRO A 605 6.27 -47.32 -32.48
N GLN A 606 6.17 -48.66 -32.52
CA GLN A 606 5.91 -49.50 -31.35
C GLN A 606 6.97 -49.36 -30.24
N LYS A 607 8.26 -49.19 -30.57
CA LYS A 607 9.33 -49.03 -29.56
C LYS A 607 9.28 -47.69 -28.83
N ILE A 608 8.67 -46.67 -29.44
CA ILE A 608 8.49 -45.34 -28.81
C ILE A 608 7.27 -45.41 -27.89
N GLU A 609 6.16 -45.98 -28.34
CA GLU A 609 4.97 -46.23 -27.50
C GLU A 609 5.28 -47.13 -26.31
N ASP A 610 6.01 -48.23 -26.49
CA ASP A 610 6.40 -49.12 -25.39
C ASP A 610 7.34 -48.42 -24.38
N SER A 611 8.19 -47.49 -24.85
CA SER A 611 9.08 -46.70 -23.99
C SER A 611 8.34 -45.62 -23.19
N GLU A 612 7.28 -45.05 -23.77
CA GLU A 612 6.41 -44.09 -23.09
C GLU A 612 5.49 -44.78 -22.09
N LYS A 613 4.93 -45.94 -22.45
CA LYS A 613 4.16 -46.81 -21.54
C LYS A 613 5.01 -47.29 -20.35
N GLN A 614 6.25 -47.71 -20.60
CA GLN A 614 7.16 -48.08 -19.51
C GLN A 614 7.53 -46.90 -18.60
N LYS A 615 7.71 -45.70 -19.16
CA LYS A 615 7.89 -44.47 -18.36
C LYS A 615 6.64 -44.14 -17.55
N GLU A 616 5.46 -44.38 -18.11
CA GLU A 616 4.16 -44.15 -17.48
C GLU A 616 3.92 -45.13 -16.32
N GLU A 617 4.10 -46.44 -16.52
CA GLU A 617 3.99 -47.47 -15.47
C GLU A 617 5.00 -47.23 -14.34
N LYS A 618 6.23 -46.85 -14.68
CA LYS A 618 7.28 -46.54 -13.69
C LYS A 618 6.94 -45.28 -12.88
N SER A 619 6.30 -44.28 -13.50
CA SER A 619 5.84 -43.07 -12.81
C SER A 619 4.68 -43.37 -11.86
N VAL A 620 3.73 -44.21 -12.27
CA VAL A 620 2.61 -44.67 -11.42
C VAL A 620 3.12 -45.49 -10.23
N GLY A 621 4.09 -46.38 -10.45
CA GLY A 621 4.72 -47.16 -9.37
C GLY A 621 5.47 -46.30 -8.35
N ILE A 622 6.25 -45.31 -8.80
CA ILE A 622 6.94 -44.35 -7.91
C ILE A 622 5.92 -43.56 -7.07
N LEU A 623 4.80 -43.15 -7.66
CA LEU A 623 3.73 -42.45 -6.96
C LEU A 623 3.01 -43.33 -5.93
N ALA A 624 2.76 -44.61 -6.24
CA ALA A 624 2.15 -45.55 -5.31
C ALA A 624 3.05 -45.83 -4.09
N ASP A 625 4.35 -46.02 -4.32
CA ASP A 625 5.34 -46.19 -3.24
C ASP A 625 5.47 -44.92 -2.38
N TRP A 626 5.50 -43.74 -3.04
CA TRP A 626 5.50 -42.46 -2.34
C TRP A 626 4.25 -42.29 -1.46
N LYS A 627 3.07 -42.62 -2.00
CA LYS A 627 1.78 -42.58 -1.27
C LYS A 627 1.80 -43.49 -0.05
N MET A 628 2.17 -44.76 -0.22
CA MET A 628 2.21 -45.73 0.88
C MET A 628 3.16 -45.28 1.99
N LYS A 629 4.31 -44.69 1.62
CA LYS A 629 5.28 -44.16 2.57
C LYS A 629 4.72 -42.95 3.34
N ARG A 630 4.07 -42.01 2.65
CA ARG A 630 3.47 -40.81 3.28
C ARG A 630 2.28 -41.16 4.17
N GLU A 631 1.40 -42.07 3.76
CA GLU A 631 0.30 -42.55 4.60
C GLU A 631 0.80 -43.21 5.90
N LYS A 632 1.91 -43.95 5.82
CA LYS A 632 2.55 -44.55 7.00
C LYS A 632 3.18 -43.50 7.90
N GLU A 633 3.84 -42.49 7.34
CA GLU A 633 4.40 -41.36 8.08
C GLU A 633 3.28 -40.55 8.77
N ILE A 634 2.13 -40.34 8.11
CA ILE A 634 0.93 -39.68 8.67
C ILE A 634 0.40 -40.48 9.85
N LYS A 635 0.26 -41.81 9.70
CA LYS A 635 -0.22 -42.70 10.75
C LYS A 635 0.70 -42.74 11.98
N ASN A 636 1.99 -42.49 11.79
CA ASN A 636 2.99 -42.48 12.85
C ASN A 636 3.17 -41.11 13.52
N GLY A 637 2.51 -40.06 13.03
CA GLY A 637 2.66 -38.69 13.55
C GLY A 637 4.04 -38.08 13.30
N ASP A 638 4.86 -38.64 12.41
CA ASP A 638 6.22 -38.17 12.09
C ASP A 638 6.16 -36.99 11.10
N CYS A 639 5.58 -35.88 11.55
CA CYS A 639 5.13 -34.76 10.71
C CYS A 639 6.27 -34.07 9.94
N LYS A 640 7.49 -34.09 10.50
CA LYS A 640 8.70 -33.55 9.84
C LYS A 640 9.12 -34.36 8.61
N ARG A 641 8.65 -35.61 8.54
CA ARG A 641 8.93 -36.58 7.48
C ARG A 641 7.75 -36.74 6.53
N VAL A 642 6.52 -36.53 7.01
CA VAL A 642 5.27 -36.47 6.23
C VAL A 642 5.25 -35.29 5.27
N VAL A 643 5.72 -34.14 5.73
CA VAL A 643 5.98 -32.97 4.89
C VAL A 643 7.26 -33.19 4.08
#